data_AF-A0A8J7LH46-F1
#
_entry.id   AF-A0A8J7LH46-F1
#
_cell.length_a   1.000
_cell.length_b   1.000
_cell.length_c   1.000
_cell.angle_alpha   90.00
_cell.angle_beta   90.00
_cell.angle_gamma   90.00
#
_symmetry.space_group_name_H-M   'P 1'
#
loop_
_entity.id
_entity.type
_entity.pdbx_description
1 polymer ?
#
loop_
_entity_poly.entity_id
_entity_poly.type
_entity_poly.pdbx_seq_one_letter_code
_entity_poly.pdbx_strand_id
1 'polypeptide(L)'
;MTRLSSPIENIKSHYKVVVIGSGYGGGIAASRLARAGQQVCVLERGKEFQPGEYPNTDVNALGEIQVDLPGKRIGSRTGLYDFRVNQDINVFLGCGLGGTSLVNANVSLQAEPRVFADPRWPQELRNDVDSLIAEGYRRAEEMLKPNSYPEDSPPLPKLQALEKSSKYLNEKFYRPPINVTFQDGVNHVGVEQKKCNFCGDCVSGCNHGAKNTTLMNYLPDAKNHGAEIYTQVSVRRVEKQGDRWLVHFQLLNSGQQIFDAPTMFVSAEIVILAAGTLGSTEILLRSQQAGLSVSNQLGHNFTGNGDVLAFGYNTDQTINGIGFGNRAGAREPVGPCITGIIDMREQPRLDNGMVIEEGSIPGALAPFLPASFAAAGKVLGKDSDDGWGDRFKEKLRETESLTRGAYSGAVRNTQTYLVMTHDDAAGQMYLEDDRLRIRWEDVGKQSIFQRVNDRLAEATRPLGGTQIPNPIWTNLFGHDLVTVHPLGGCILAEDAERGVVNHKGQVFSSDRGTAVYENLYVADGSVIPRTLGVNPLLTISAVAERCCALIAKDRGWTINYDLPSAPPRTPTAPVKVGIQFTETMRGYFSTQVKDDYQRAFQQGKKDKSPLQFTLTIIADDLEELLNDIDHTAKIVGTVTAPAIAAEPLTVTYGRFNLFVKEQGKAKTRQMRYDLHMTAKTGQQYYFEGFKEIHDDAGFDVWSDTTTLYITIYEGDSNNGSVVGKGILKIQPADFIKQMTTLKVTNALSRAESLQAIDRFSRFFVGTLAEVYV
;
A
#
# COMPACT_ATOMS: atom_id res chain seq x y z
N MET A 1 12.26 -9.70 -12.17
CA MET A 1 13.01 -9.48 -10.92
C MET A 1 12.57 -10.55 -9.93
N THR A 2 13.41 -11.02 -9.00
CA THR A 2 12.89 -11.93 -7.95
C THR A 2 11.88 -11.16 -7.09
N ARG A 3 10.78 -11.82 -6.69
CA ARG A 3 9.79 -11.22 -5.80
C ARG A 3 10.44 -10.86 -4.46
N LEU A 4 10.15 -9.67 -3.94
CA LEU A 4 10.63 -9.22 -2.63
C LEU A 4 9.76 -9.77 -1.49
N SER A 5 8.46 -9.91 -1.77
CA SER A 5 7.49 -10.45 -0.83
C SER A 5 7.84 -11.88 -0.40
N SER A 6 7.83 -12.10 0.91
CA SER A 6 7.91 -13.39 1.57
C SER A 6 6.51 -14.03 1.60
N PRO A 7 6.41 -15.36 1.50
CA PRO A 7 5.16 -16.09 1.73
C PRO A 7 4.63 -15.85 3.15
N ILE A 8 3.33 -15.60 3.30
CA ILE A 8 2.71 -15.18 4.57
C ILE A 8 2.86 -16.21 5.68
N GLU A 9 2.86 -17.47 5.31
CA GLU A 9 2.99 -18.60 6.23
C GLU A 9 4.40 -18.81 6.79
N ASN A 10 5.35 -17.98 6.35
CA ASN A 10 6.66 -17.86 6.99
C ASN A 10 6.71 -16.72 8.03
N ILE A 11 5.59 -16.03 8.29
CA ILE A 11 5.56 -14.98 9.32
C ILE A 11 5.85 -15.58 10.70
N LYS A 12 6.71 -14.92 11.47
CA LYS A 12 7.04 -15.32 12.83
C LYS A 12 6.03 -14.72 13.82
N SER A 13 5.88 -15.35 14.98
CA SER A 13 5.07 -14.81 16.08
C SER A 13 5.68 -13.56 16.73
N HIS A 14 6.98 -13.32 16.53
CA HIS A 14 7.72 -12.20 17.10
C HIS A 14 8.82 -11.65 16.17
N TYR A 15 9.00 -10.34 16.18
CA TYR A 15 10.10 -9.63 15.52
C TYR A 15 10.68 -8.53 16.43
N LYS A 16 11.94 -8.17 16.21
CA LYS A 16 12.55 -6.99 16.85
C LYS A 16 11.85 -5.71 16.41
N VAL A 17 11.66 -5.54 15.10
CA VAL A 17 11.03 -4.36 14.50
C VAL A 17 9.92 -4.79 13.54
N VAL A 18 8.74 -4.20 13.70
CA VAL A 18 7.68 -4.24 12.68
C VAL A 18 7.50 -2.85 12.09
N VAL A 19 7.65 -2.75 10.76
CA VAL A 19 7.38 -1.55 9.96
C VAL A 19 6.06 -1.75 9.21
N ILE A 20 5.12 -0.84 9.38
CA ILE A 20 3.79 -0.94 8.79
C ILE A 20 3.71 0.02 7.61
N GLY A 21 3.56 -0.52 6.39
CA GLY A 21 3.61 0.22 5.14
C GLY A 21 5.01 0.22 4.50
N SER A 22 5.03 0.32 3.17
CA SER A 22 6.25 0.17 2.36
C SER A 22 6.54 1.36 1.43
N GLY A 23 5.92 2.52 1.70
CA GLY A 23 6.21 3.78 1.01
C GLY A 23 7.59 4.36 1.34
N TYR A 24 7.80 5.66 1.15
CA TYR A 24 9.07 6.33 1.44
C TYR A 24 9.54 6.08 2.89
N GLY A 25 8.72 6.43 3.88
CA GLY A 25 9.03 6.20 5.29
C GLY A 25 9.30 4.74 5.63
N GLY A 26 8.45 3.84 5.12
CA GLY A 26 8.52 2.41 5.42
C GLY A 26 9.72 1.71 4.79
N GLY A 27 10.01 2.01 3.52
CA GLY A 27 11.19 1.49 2.83
C GLY A 27 12.49 1.98 3.49
N ILE A 28 12.56 3.25 3.88
CA ILE A 28 13.70 3.81 4.61
C ILE A 28 13.86 3.11 5.96
N ALA A 29 12.80 3.06 6.78
CA ALA A 29 12.85 2.41 8.08
C ALA A 29 13.26 0.95 7.99
N ALA A 30 12.72 0.21 7.02
CA ALA A 30 13.09 -1.18 6.80
C ALA A 30 14.55 -1.34 6.42
N SER A 31 15.04 -0.56 5.44
CA SER A 31 16.45 -0.58 5.00
C SER A 31 17.40 -0.23 6.15
N ARG A 32 17.16 0.89 6.84
CA ARG A 32 18.09 1.40 7.86
C ARG A 32 18.16 0.50 9.07
N LEU A 33 17.03 -0.05 9.52
CA LEU A 33 17.01 -0.94 10.68
C LEU A 33 17.53 -2.34 10.35
N ALA A 34 17.32 -2.84 9.13
CA ALA A 34 17.99 -4.07 8.67
C ALA A 34 19.50 -3.89 8.56
N ARG A 35 19.97 -2.75 8.02
CA ARG A 35 21.40 -2.36 7.99
C ARG A 35 22.02 -2.14 9.36
N ALA A 36 21.21 -1.87 10.38
CA ALA A 36 21.60 -1.87 11.78
C ALA A 36 21.64 -3.28 12.41
N GLY A 37 21.49 -4.34 11.60
CA GLY A 37 21.52 -5.74 12.04
C GLY A 37 20.25 -6.21 12.76
N GLN A 38 19.13 -5.47 12.65
CA GLN A 38 17.90 -5.82 13.35
C GLN A 38 17.02 -6.76 12.52
N GLN A 39 16.25 -7.60 13.21
CA GLN A 39 15.24 -8.44 12.58
C GLN A 39 14.00 -7.60 12.24
N VAL A 40 13.81 -7.30 10.96
CA VAL A 40 12.74 -6.41 10.47
C VAL A 40 11.66 -7.21 9.74
N CYS A 41 10.40 -6.94 10.11
CA CYS A 41 9.20 -7.36 9.39
C CYS A 41 8.51 -6.14 8.78
N VAL A 42 8.22 -6.16 7.48
CA VAL A 42 7.44 -5.13 6.79
C VAL A 42 6.06 -5.68 6.46
N LEU A 43 5.00 -4.98 6.86
CA LEU A 43 3.62 -5.34 6.55
C LEU A 43 3.01 -4.35 5.57
N GLU A 44 2.69 -4.81 4.35
CA GLU A 44 2.11 -4.02 3.27
C GLU A 44 0.70 -4.49 2.93
N ARG A 45 -0.24 -3.54 2.82
CA ARG A 45 -1.65 -3.83 2.49
C ARG A 45 -1.83 -4.24 1.03
N GLY A 46 -1.12 -3.60 0.09
CA GLY A 46 -1.23 -3.83 -1.34
C GLY A 46 -0.45 -5.06 -1.82
N LYS A 47 -0.48 -5.28 -3.15
CA LYS A 47 0.25 -6.35 -3.85
C LYS A 47 1.67 -5.91 -4.20
N GLU A 48 2.55 -6.86 -4.51
CA GLU A 48 3.81 -6.55 -5.20
C GLU A 48 3.58 -6.44 -6.71
N PHE A 49 3.82 -5.27 -7.29
CA PHE A 49 3.74 -5.03 -8.75
C PHE A 49 5.15 -4.85 -9.33
N GLN A 50 5.60 -5.78 -10.16
CA GLN A 50 6.88 -5.64 -10.86
C GLN A 50 6.72 -4.88 -12.19
N PRO A 51 7.79 -4.25 -12.71
CA PRO A 51 7.79 -3.74 -14.08
C PRO A 51 7.32 -4.82 -15.07
N GLY A 52 6.29 -4.51 -15.86
CA GLY A 52 5.59 -5.43 -16.76
C GLY A 52 4.19 -5.82 -16.27
N GLU A 53 3.90 -5.64 -14.98
CA GLU A 53 2.64 -6.03 -14.35
C GLU A 53 1.70 -4.87 -14.05
N TYR A 54 2.17 -3.63 -14.23
CA TYR A 54 1.32 -2.46 -14.02
C TYR A 54 0.23 -2.42 -15.10
N PRO A 55 -1.00 -1.99 -14.75
CA PRO A 55 -2.10 -1.91 -15.70
C PRO A 55 -1.72 -1.12 -16.96
N ASN A 56 -1.81 -1.78 -18.11
CA ASN A 56 -1.47 -1.20 -19.43
C ASN A 56 -2.69 -1.18 -20.39
N THR A 57 -3.85 -1.62 -19.91
CA THR A 57 -5.14 -1.53 -20.60
C THR A 57 -6.18 -0.93 -19.66
N ASP A 58 -7.25 -0.39 -20.24
CA ASP A 58 -8.42 0.11 -19.52
C ASP A 58 -9.05 -0.97 -18.63
N VAL A 59 -9.27 -2.18 -19.15
CA VAL A 59 -9.83 -3.31 -18.37
C VAL A 59 -8.95 -3.67 -17.18
N ASN A 60 -7.62 -3.71 -17.36
CA ASN A 60 -6.70 -4.01 -16.26
C ASN A 60 -6.66 -2.87 -15.24
N ALA A 61 -6.74 -1.62 -15.71
CA ALA A 61 -6.76 -0.45 -14.81
C ALA A 61 -8.02 -0.43 -13.96
N LEU A 62 -9.19 -0.73 -14.53
CA LEU A 62 -10.46 -0.86 -13.81
C LEU A 62 -10.40 -1.94 -12.71
N GLY A 63 -9.71 -3.05 -12.96
CA GLY A 63 -9.52 -4.11 -11.97
C GLY A 63 -8.66 -3.72 -10.75
N GLU A 64 -7.82 -2.69 -10.90
CA GLU A 64 -6.92 -2.18 -9.87
C GLU A 64 -7.40 -0.84 -9.25
N ILE A 65 -8.57 -0.34 -9.65
CA ILE A 65 -9.20 0.82 -9.01
C ILE A 65 -9.96 0.38 -7.76
N GLN A 66 -9.74 1.10 -6.67
CA GLN A 66 -10.55 1.05 -5.47
C GLN A 66 -11.02 2.45 -5.08
N VAL A 67 -12.28 2.56 -4.68
CA VAL A 67 -12.90 3.83 -4.30
C VAL A 67 -13.59 3.65 -2.95
N ASP A 68 -13.24 4.52 -1.99
CA ASP A 68 -13.85 4.58 -0.67
C ASP A 68 -14.78 5.79 -0.58
N LEU A 69 -16.07 5.55 -0.80
CA LEU A 69 -17.15 6.54 -0.71
C LEU A 69 -17.74 6.55 0.70
N PRO A 70 -18.39 7.63 1.15
CA PRO A 70 -19.25 7.61 2.34
C PRO A 70 -20.21 6.41 2.28
N GLY A 71 -20.25 5.60 3.33
CA GLY A 71 -21.12 4.41 3.37
C GLY A 71 -20.66 3.20 2.55
N LYS A 72 -19.82 3.33 1.51
CA LYS A 72 -19.57 2.24 0.54
C LYS A 72 -18.13 2.17 0.02
N ARG A 73 -17.59 0.96 -0.15
CA ARG A 73 -16.35 0.71 -0.90
C ARG A 73 -16.64 0.00 -2.22
N ILE A 74 -15.92 0.37 -3.26
CA ILE A 74 -15.96 -0.24 -4.59
C ILE A 74 -14.55 -0.72 -4.94
N GLY A 75 -14.43 -1.89 -5.57
CA GLY A 75 -13.15 -2.47 -5.97
C GLY A 75 -12.44 -3.25 -4.87
N SER A 76 -11.28 -3.83 -5.21
CA SER A 76 -10.48 -4.62 -4.27
C SER A 76 -9.71 -3.72 -3.30
N ARG A 77 -9.68 -4.06 -2.00
CA ARG A 77 -8.84 -3.38 -0.99
C ARG A 77 -7.33 -3.40 -1.31
N THR A 78 -6.92 -4.22 -2.28
CA THR A 78 -5.54 -4.40 -2.73
C THR A 78 -5.28 -3.81 -4.11
N GLY A 79 -6.27 -3.11 -4.70
CA GLY A 79 -6.12 -2.44 -5.99
C GLY A 79 -5.07 -1.33 -5.94
N LEU A 80 -4.25 -1.19 -6.98
CA LEU A 80 -3.15 -0.22 -7.02
C LEU A 80 -3.60 1.24 -6.81
N TYR A 81 -4.75 1.63 -7.34
CA TYR A 81 -5.23 3.01 -7.38
C TYR A 81 -6.32 3.23 -6.32
N ASP A 82 -5.97 3.89 -5.21
CA ASP A 82 -6.86 4.11 -4.06
C ASP A 82 -7.39 5.55 -4.03
N PHE A 83 -8.67 5.71 -4.35
CA PHE A 83 -9.39 6.98 -4.29
C PHE A 83 -10.23 7.07 -3.02
N ARG A 84 -9.94 8.06 -2.18
CA ARG A 84 -10.72 8.37 -0.97
C ARG A 84 -11.59 9.58 -1.25
N VAL A 85 -12.89 9.35 -1.29
CA VAL A 85 -13.88 10.39 -1.55
C VAL A 85 -14.41 10.91 -0.23
N ASN A 86 -14.28 12.22 -0.03
CA ASN A 86 -14.76 12.92 1.15
C ASN A 86 -15.59 14.14 0.74
N GLN A 87 -16.08 14.88 1.72
CA GLN A 87 -16.96 16.02 1.49
C GLN A 87 -16.25 17.22 0.86
N ASP A 88 -15.03 17.54 1.31
CA ASP A 88 -14.35 18.78 0.90
C ASP A 88 -13.07 18.53 0.09
N ILE A 89 -12.39 17.40 0.34
CA ILE A 89 -11.14 17.04 -0.33
C ILE A 89 -11.03 15.53 -0.56
N ASN A 90 -10.78 15.19 -1.81
CA ASN A 90 -10.55 13.82 -2.26
C ASN A 90 -9.05 13.53 -2.30
N VAL A 91 -8.66 12.29 -2.00
CA VAL A 91 -7.26 11.88 -1.94
C VAL A 91 -7.02 10.71 -2.88
N PHE A 92 -5.95 10.81 -3.68
CA PHE A 92 -5.48 9.71 -4.51
C PHE A 92 -4.15 9.16 -3.98
N LEU A 93 -4.08 7.83 -3.81
CA LEU A 93 -2.94 7.12 -3.24
C LEU A 93 -2.57 5.89 -4.08
N GLY A 94 -1.30 5.51 -4.03
CA GLY A 94 -0.84 4.20 -4.49
C GLY A 94 -0.93 3.14 -3.39
N CYS A 95 -1.42 1.95 -3.72
CA CYS A 95 -1.55 0.82 -2.80
C CYS A 95 -0.82 -0.42 -3.36
N GLY A 96 0.40 -0.67 -2.87
CA GLY A 96 1.26 -1.76 -3.32
C GLY A 96 2.59 -1.75 -2.58
N LEU A 97 3.41 -2.78 -2.79
CA LEU A 97 4.77 -2.84 -2.25
C LEU A 97 5.62 -1.73 -2.88
N GLY A 98 5.80 -0.64 -2.14
CA GLY A 98 6.38 0.62 -2.58
C GLY A 98 5.49 1.85 -2.36
N GLY A 99 4.22 1.65 -1.97
CA GLY A 99 3.23 2.69 -1.74
C GLY A 99 3.03 3.63 -2.94
N THR A 100 2.82 4.92 -2.67
CA THR A 100 2.60 5.94 -3.70
C THR A 100 3.83 6.20 -4.58
N SER A 101 5.03 5.73 -4.22
CA SER A 101 6.20 5.81 -5.12
C SER A 101 5.95 5.07 -6.44
N LEU A 102 5.08 4.05 -6.43
CA LEU A 102 4.69 3.30 -7.62
C LEU A 102 3.96 4.18 -8.65
N VAL A 103 3.18 5.17 -8.21
CA VAL A 103 2.23 5.94 -9.05
C VAL A 103 2.43 7.46 -8.99
N ASN A 104 3.46 7.97 -8.32
CA ASN A 104 3.77 9.41 -8.31
C ASN A 104 4.51 9.90 -9.58
N ALA A 105 4.76 11.21 -9.65
CA ALA A 105 5.37 11.87 -10.81
C ALA A 105 6.91 12.05 -10.73
N ASN A 106 7.58 11.44 -9.74
CA ASN A 106 9.04 11.36 -9.57
C ASN A 106 9.81 12.59 -9.10
N VAL A 107 9.18 13.74 -8.87
CA VAL A 107 9.92 14.98 -8.57
C VAL A 107 10.53 14.97 -7.16
N SER A 108 11.84 15.23 -7.08
CA SER A 108 12.63 15.25 -5.84
C SER A 108 13.10 16.67 -5.52
N LEU A 109 12.20 17.51 -5.03
CA LEU A 109 12.52 18.88 -4.62
C LEU A 109 12.71 18.99 -3.11
N GLN A 110 13.70 19.78 -2.70
CA GLN A 110 13.85 20.20 -1.32
C GLN A 110 12.88 21.36 -1.03
N ALA A 111 12.27 21.33 0.16
CA ALA A 111 11.44 22.43 0.65
C ALA A 111 12.32 23.65 0.97
N GLU A 112 11.74 24.85 0.93
CA GLU A 112 12.50 26.06 1.31
C GLU A 112 12.92 26.01 2.78
N PRO A 113 14.09 26.55 3.16
CA PRO A 113 14.51 26.65 4.56
C PRO A 113 13.47 27.34 5.46
N ARG A 114 12.72 28.31 4.92
CA ARG A 114 11.64 29.03 5.63
C ARG A 114 10.48 28.12 6.04
N VAL A 115 10.26 26.99 5.36
CA VAL A 115 9.27 25.98 5.76
C VAL A 115 9.66 25.38 7.11
N PHE A 116 10.95 25.07 7.31
CA PHE A 116 11.47 24.51 8.57
C PHE A 116 11.61 25.56 9.67
N ALA A 117 11.78 26.84 9.33
CA ALA A 117 11.86 27.92 10.32
C ALA A 117 10.55 28.15 11.10
N ASP A 118 9.43 27.62 10.61
CA ASP A 118 8.13 27.74 11.25
C ASP A 118 8.06 26.99 12.58
N PRO A 119 7.53 27.63 13.65
CA PRO A 119 7.50 27.05 14.99
C PRO A 119 6.59 25.81 15.12
N ARG A 120 5.79 25.48 14.09
CA ARG A 120 5.09 24.19 14.01
C ARG A 120 6.06 23.00 13.97
N TRP A 121 7.29 23.20 13.50
CA TRP A 121 8.33 22.20 13.64
C TRP A 121 8.96 22.26 15.04
N PRO A 122 9.16 21.11 15.71
CA PRO A 122 9.82 21.07 17.02
C PRO A 122 11.21 21.72 16.98
N GLN A 123 11.59 22.41 18.05
CA GLN A 123 12.88 23.09 18.14
C GLN A 123 14.06 22.16 17.83
N GLU A 124 14.03 20.90 18.27
CA GLU A 124 15.08 19.92 18.01
C GLU A 124 15.20 19.57 16.52
N LEU A 125 14.09 19.52 15.79
CA LEU A 125 14.15 19.32 14.34
C LEU A 125 14.69 20.55 13.65
N ARG A 126 14.29 21.75 14.09
CA ARG A 126 14.81 23.03 13.55
C ARG A 126 16.32 23.14 13.74
N ASN A 127 16.84 22.68 14.88
CA ASN A 127 18.29 22.62 15.14
C ASN A 127 19.03 21.61 14.23
N ASP A 128 18.32 20.61 13.73
CA ASP A 128 18.87 19.54 12.90
C ASP A 128 18.77 19.82 11.38
N VAL A 129 18.24 20.98 10.97
CA VAL A 129 18.04 21.35 9.55
C VAL A 129 19.36 21.24 8.77
N ASP A 130 20.42 21.88 9.26
CA ASP A 130 21.73 21.90 8.61
C ASP A 130 22.59 20.66 8.91
N SER A 131 22.05 19.67 9.66
CA SER A 131 22.76 18.45 10.02
C SER A 131 21.97 17.20 9.60
N LEU A 132 21.14 16.63 10.49
CA LEU A 132 20.46 15.36 10.23
C LEU A 132 19.40 15.43 9.12
N ILE A 133 18.74 16.58 8.92
CA ILE A 133 17.80 16.76 7.80
C ILE A 133 18.57 16.90 6.48
N ALA A 134 19.60 17.74 6.42
CA ALA A 134 20.48 17.87 5.25
C ALA A 134 21.11 16.51 4.87
N GLU A 135 21.58 15.76 5.86
CA GLU A 135 22.08 14.39 5.66
C GLU A 135 20.98 13.42 5.22
N GLY A 136 19.76 13.57 5.74
CA GLY A 136 18.59 12.82 5.29
C GLY A 136 18.26 13.07 3.82
N TYR A 137 18.31 14.34 3.38
CA TYR A 137 18.18 14.71 1.97
C TYR A 137 19.27 14.03 1.12
N ARG A 138 20.53 14.15 1.52
CA ARG A 138 21.67 13.53 0.81
C ARG A 138 21.51 12.01 0.66
N ARG A 139 21.10 11.32 1.72
CA ARG A 139 20.87 9.86 1.71
C ARG A 139 19.70 9.46 0.82
N ALA A 140 18.61 10.23 0.86
CA ALA A 140 17.47 10.02 -0.01
C ALA A 140 17.87 10.20 -1.48
N GLU A 141 18.63 11.23 -1.83
CA GLU A 141 19.16 11.45 -3.17
C GLU A 141 20.12 10.33 -3.60
N GLU A 142 20.97 9.85 -2.68
CA GLU A 142 21.89 8.74 -2.94
C GLU A 142 21.16 7.44 -3.33
N MET A 143 20.03 7.14 -2.68
CA MET A 143 19.21 5.95 -2.92
C MET A 143 18.22 6.11 -4.09
N LEU A 144 17.58 7.27 -4.21
CA LEU A 144 16.57 7.55 -5.23
C LEU A 144 17.18 7.94 -6.58
N LYS A 145 18.46 8.38 -6.58
CA LYS A 145 19.21 8.83 -7.76
C LYS A 145 18.37 9.77 -8.64
N PRO A 146 17.92 10.93 -8.11
CA PRO A 146 17.21 11.89 -8.93
C PRO A 146 18.13 12.48 -10.00
N ASN A 147 17.63 12.62 -11.22
CA ASN A 147 18.32 13.22 -12.36
C ASN A 147 17.35 14.11 -13.14
N SER A 148 17.78 15.25 -13.63
CA SER A 148 16.96 16.07 -14.52
C SER A 148 16.82 15.42 -15.91
N TYR A 149 15.77 15.81 -16.65
CA TYR A 149 15.62 15.40 -18.05
C TYR A 149 16.84 15.84 -18.89
N PRO A 150 17.59 14.92 -19.54
CA PRO A 150 18.88 15.25 -20.15
C PRO A 150 18.77 16.26 -21.31
N GLU A 151 19.77 17.13 -21.47
CA GLU A 151 19.79 18.14 -22.53
C GLU A 151 19.93 17.57 -23.94
N ASP A 152 20.58 16.42 -24.07
CA ASP A 152 20.76 15.67 -25.30
C ASP A 152 19.58 14.74 -25.65
N SER A 153 18.56 14.68 -24.78
CA SER A 153 17.33 13.93 -25.06
C SER A 153 16.40 14.69 -26.02
N PRO A 154 15.48 13.99 -26.71
CA PRO A 154 14.59 14.61 -27.70
C PRO A 154 13.82 15.83 -27.16
N PRO A 155 13.57 16.87 -27.97
CA PRO A 155 12.73 17.97 -27.54
C PRO A 155 11.31 17.48 -27.25
N LEU A 156 10.72 17.97 -26.15
CA LEU A 156 9.37 17.62 -25.72
C LEU A 156 8.45 18.84 -25.88
N PRO A 157 7.34 18.74 -26.66
CA PRO A 157 6.48 19.89 -26.90
C PRO A 157 5.85 20.46 -25.61
N LYS A 158 5.46 19.60 -24.65
CA LYS A 158 4.97 20.02 -23.31
C LYS A 158 5.99 20.84 -22.51
N LEU A 159 7.28 20.49 -22.61
CA LEU A 159 8.35 21.21 -21.93
C LEU A 159 8.57 22.59 -22.56
N GLN A 160 8.58 22.66 -23.89
CA GLN A 160 8.71 23.91 -24.64
C GLN A 160 7.53 24.85 -24.40
N ALA A 161 6.32 24.30 -24.25
CA ALA A 161 5.14 25.06 -23.87
C ALA A 161 5.29 25.71 -22.49
N LEU A 162 5.69 24.94 -21.48
CA LEU A 162 5.93 25.49 -20.15
C LEU A 162 7.06 26.53 -20.15
N GLU A 163 8.14 26.30 -20.91
CA GLU A 163 9.22 27.27 -21.06
C GLU A 163 8.70 28.59 -21.67
N LYS A 164 7.84 28.53 -22.69
CA LYS A 164 7.20 29.71 -23.28
C LYS A 164 6.34 30.45 -22.26
N SER A 165 5.55 29.72 -21.47
CA SER A 165 4.77 30.29 -20.36
C SER A 165 5.67 30.98 -19.34
N SER A 166 6.81 30.38 -18.96
CA SER A 166 7.74 30.97 -18.01
C SER A 166 8.35 32.30 -18.48
N LYS A 167 8.69 32.40 -19.78
CA LYS A 167 9.21 33.62 -20.41
C LYS A 167 8.17 34.75 -20.40
N TYR A 168 6.90 34.41 -20.62
CA TYR A 168 5.81 35.37 -20.54
C TYR A 168 5.56 35.85 -19.11
N LEU A 169 5.59 34.95 -18.13
CA LEU A 169 5.46 35.27 -16.71
C LEU A 169 6.68 36.01 -16.14
N ASN A 170 7.83 35.94 -16.83
CA ASN A 170 9.12 36.41 -16.35
C ASN A 170 9.53 35.72 -15.03
N GLU A 171 9.33 34.40 -14.98
CA GLU A 171 9.57 33.57 -13.80
C GLU A 171 10.66 32.52 -14.06
N LYS A 172 11.28 32.02 -12.98
CA LYS A 172 12.37 31.04 -13.06
C LYS A 172 11.86 29.72 -13.64
N PHE A 173 12.55 29.21 -14.65
CA PHE A 173 12.27 27.92 -15.27
C PHE A 173 13.50 27.01 -15.27
N TYR A 174 13.30 25.73 -14.95
CA TYR A 174 14.34 24.72 -15.04
C TYR A 174 13.75 23.31 -15.19
N ARG A 175 14.62 22.32 -15.41
CA ARG A 175 14.25 20.90 -15.44
C ARG A 175 14.47 20.30 -14.05
N PRO A 176 13.42 19.91 -13.31
CA PRO A 176 13.58 19.48 -11.93
C PRO A 176 14.28 18.11 -11.85
N PRO A 177 14.98 17.83 -10.74
CA PRO A 177 15.46 16.50 -10.42
C PRO A 177 14.29 15.51 -10.30
N ILE A 178 14.33 14.44 -11.10
CA ILE A 178 13.31 13.37 -11.07
C ILE A 178 13.93 11.99 -10.86
N ASN A 179 13.24 11.14 -10.11
CA ASN A 179 13.62 9.75 -9.81
C ASN A 179 13.43 8.82 -11.02
N VAL A 180 14.16 9.09 -12.11
CA VAL A 180 14.12 8.34 -13.37
C VAL A 180 15.54 8.09 -13.86
N THR A 181 15.82 6.86 -14.31
CA THR A 181 17.09 6.54 -14.99
C THR A 181 16.96 6.70 -16.50
N PHE A 182 18.00 7.28 -17.09
CA PHE A 182 18.16 7.44 -18.54
C PHE A 182 19.26 6.52 -19.10
N GLN A 183 19.73 5.57 -18.29
CA GLN A 183 20.78 4.62 -18.65
C GLN A 183 20.35 3.20 -18.30
N ASP A 184 20.77 2.24 -19.12
CA ASP A 184 20.62 0.81 -18.83
C ASP A 184 21.70 0.36 -17.85
N GLY A 185 21.36 -0.50 -16.89
CA GLY A 185 22.36 -1.04 -15.97
C GLY A 185 21.77 -1.75 -14.76
N VAL A 186 22.67 -2.17 -13.87
CA VAL A 186 22.31 -2.64 -12.52
C VAL A 186 22.62 -1.51 -11.55
N ASN A 187 21.65 -1.17 -10.70
CA ASN A 187 21.82 -0.08 -9.75
C ASN A 187 22.60 -0.52 -8.49
N HIS A 188 22.82 0.44 -7.59
CA HIS A 188 23.62 0.28 -6.38
C HIS A 188 23.06 -0.73 -5.36
N VAL A 189 21.83 -1.25 -5.55
CA VAL A 189 21.23 -2.29 -4.68
C VAL A 189 21.01 -3.62 -5.41
N GLY A 190 21.52 -3.76 -6.64
CA GLY A 190 21.46 -5.01 -7.41
C GLY A 190 20.22 -5.16 -8.29
N VAL A 191 19.43 -4.10 -8.46
CA VAL A 191 18.23 -4.10 -9.31
C VAL A 191 18.60 -3.74 -10.75
N GLU A 192 18.17 -4.57 -11.71
CA GLU A 192 18.30 -4.27 -13.13
C GLU A 192 17.30 -3.19 -13.55
N GLN A 193 17.79 -2.18 -14.25
CA GLN A 193 17.01 -1.05 -14.75
C GLN A 193 17.25 -0.87 -16.24
N LYS A 194 16.18 -0.48 -16.94
CA LYS A 194 16.26 0.00 -18.31
C LYS A 194 16.10 1.51 -18.33
N LYS A 195 16.72 2.17 -19.31
CA LYS A 195 16.54 3.59 -19.54
C LYS A 195 15.07 3.92 -19.86
N CYS A 196 14.64 5.11 -19.48
CA CYS A 196 13.33 5.64 -19.84
C CYS A 196 13.13 5.62 -21.37
N ASN A 197 11.96 5.16 -21.81
CA ASN A 197 11.53 5.17 -23.21
C ASN A 197 10.58 6.34 -23.54
N PHE A 198 10.44 7.30 -22.62
CA PHE A 198 9.66 8.53 -22.82
C PHE A 198 8.16 8.32 -23.06
N CYS A 199 7.56 7.27 -22.47
CA CYS A 199 6.17 6.89 -22.73
C CYS A 199 5.09 7.72 -22.04
N GLY A 200 5.41 8.56 -21.05
CA GLY A 200 4.44 9.40 -20.35
C GLY A 200 3.58 8.72 -19.28
N ASP A 201 3.76 7.43 -18.98
CA ASP A 201 2.89 6.65 -18.09
C ASP A 201 3.41 6.53 -16.63
N CYS A 202 4.23 7.48 -16.17
CA CYS A 202 4.86 7.39 -14.84
C CYS A 202 3.86 7.27 -13.68
N VAL A 203 2.68 7.90 -13.81
CA VAL A 203 1.67 7.99 -12.74
C VAL A 203 0.64 6.86 -12.76
N SER A 204 0.72 5.95 -13.74
CA SER A 204 0.02 4.65 -13.75
C SER A 204 0.93 3.47 -13.37
N GLY A 205 2.20 3.75 -13.07
CA GLY A 205 3.21 2.72 -12.81
C GLY A 205 4.09 2.43 -14.02
N CYS A 206 5.41 2.34 -13.78
CA CYS A 206 6.40 2.20 -14.84
C CYS A 206 6.64 0.74 -15.21
N ASN A 207 6.12 0.31 -16.36
CA ASN A 207 6.35 -1.03 -16.90
C ASN A 207 7.76 -1.27 -17.47
N HIS A 208 8.59 -0.23 -17.58
CA HIS A 208 9.92 -0.31 -18.20
C HIS A 208 11.06 -0.40 -17.18
N GLY A 209 10.78 -0.30 -15.87
CA GLY A 209 11.81 -0.37 -14.82
C GLY A 209 12.71 0.87 -14.74
N ALA A 210 12.35 1.97 -15.43
CA ALA A 210 13.14 3.20 -15.45
C ALA A 210 12.88 4.11 -14.24
N LYS A 211 11.75 3.92 -13.55
CA LYS A 211 11.32 4.75 -12.41
C LYS A 211 12.00 4.26 -11.12
N ASN A 212 12.71 5.13 -10.41
CA ASN A 212 13.37 4.82 -9.13
C ASN A 212 12.38 4.90 -7.96
N THR A 213 11.45 3.95 -7.91
CA THR A 213 10.50 3.79 -6.79
C THR A 213 11.18 3.14 -5.58
N THR A 214 10.53 3.11 -4.41
CA THR A 214 11.09 2.40 -3.24
C THR A 214 11.21 0.89 -3.47
N LEU A 215 10.42 0.33 -4.39
CA LEU A 215 10.53 -1.05 -4.88
C LEU A 215 11.84 -1.29 -5.66
N MET A 216 12.47 -0.24 -6.20
CA MET A 216 13.69 -0.34 -7.02
C MET A 216 14.97 0.00 -6.24
N ASN A 217 14.87 0.46 -4.98
CA ASN A 217 16.01 0.86 -4.15
C ASN A 217 15.91 0.37 -2.69
N TYR A 218 15.19 1.09 -1.82
CA TYR A 218 15.12 0.86 -0.38
C TYR A 218 14.58 -0.52 0.01
N LEU A 219 13.56 -1.05 -0.67
CA LEU A 219 12.98 -2.35 -0.34
C LEU A 219 13.87 -3.53 -0.76
N PRO A 220 14.46 -3.55 -1.97
CA PRO A 220 15.54 -4.49 -2.30
C PRO A 220 16.71 -4.41 -1.31
N ASP A 221 17.13 -3.20 -0.95
CA ASP A 221 18.21 -3.00 0.03
C ASP A 221 17.87 -3.58 1.41
N ALA A 222 16.65 -3.37 1.89
CA ALA A 222 16.16 -3.99 3.12
C ALA A 222 16.20 -5.52 3.03
N LYS A 223 15.74 -6.09 1.91
CA LYS A 223 15.76 -7.54 1.67
C LYS A 223 17.19 -8.10 1.63
N ASN A 224 18.13 -7.39 1.02
CA ASN A 224 19.56 -7.74 0.98
C ASN A 224 20.17 -7.84 2.38
N HIS A 225 19.62 -7.10 3.36
CA HIS A 225 20.03 -7.12 4.77
C HIS A 225 19.10 -7.95 5.66
N GLY A 226 18.27 -8.83 5.08
CA GLY A 226 17.49 -9.82 5.82
C GLY A 226 16.09 -9.40 6.26
N ALA A 227 15.58 -8.25 5.81
CA ALA A 227 14.19 -7.87 6.10
C ALA A 227 13.20 -8.87 5.47
N GLU A 228 12.18 -9.25 6.24
CA GLU A 228 11.06 -10.07 5.79
C GLU A 228 9.89 -9.14 5.42
N ILE A 229 9.29 -9.31 4.23
CA ILE A 229 8.29 -8.39 3.69
C ILE A 229 7.01 -9.16 3.37
N TYR A 230 5.87 -8.78 3.93
CA TYR A 230 4.60 -9.48 3.71
C TYR A 230 3.59 -8.53 3.07
N THR A 231 3.07 -8.93 1.92
CA THR A 231 2.06 -8.17 1.16
C THR A 231 0.65 -8.69 1.40
N GLN A 232 -0.37 -7.90 1.05
CA GLN A 232 -1.77 -8.23 1.31
C GLN A 232 -2.09 -8.40 2.81
N VAL A 233 -1.34 -7.71 3.66
CA VAL A 233 -1.51 -7.68 5.11
C VAL A 233 -2.01 -6.30 5.54
N SER A 234 -3.30 -6.21 5.88
CA SER A 234 -3.89 -4.95 6.35
C SER A 234 -3.80 -4.87 7.86
N VAL A 235 -2.83 -4.12 8.37
CA VAL A 235 -2.80 -3.74 9.79
C VAL A 235 -4.05 -2.91 10.12
N ARG A 236 -4.67 -3.21 11.27
CA ARG A 236 -5.89 -2.56 11.75
C ARG A 236 -5.60 -1.65 12.93
N ARG A 237 -4.82 -2.11 13.90
CA ARG A 237 -4.48 -1.36 15.12
C ARG A 237 -3.19 -1.88 15.74
N VAL A 238 -2.61 -1.09 16.63
CA VAL A 238 -1.50 -1.48 17.49
C VAL A 238 -1.96 -1.47 18.94
N GLU A 239 -1.34 -2.31 19.77
CA GLU A 239 -1.68 -2.45 21.17
C GLU A 239 -0.43 -2.64 22.02
N LYS A 240 -0.37 -1.99 23.18
CA LYS A 240 0.70 -2.22 24.15
C LYS A 240 0.32 -3.39 25.05
N GLN A 241 1.20 -4.39 25.15
CA GLN A 241 1.04 -5.56 26.02
C GLN A 241 2.32 -5.81 26.81
N GLY A 242 2.31 -5.42 28.09
CA GLY A 242 3.52 -5.40 28.90
C GLY A 242 4.60 -4.57 28.20
N ASP A 243 5.79 -5.14 28.05
CA ASP A 243 6.92 -4.45 27.41
C ASP A 243 6.88 -4.51 25.87
N ARG A 244 5.97 -5.29 25.28
CA ARG A 244 5.90 -5.50 23.82
C ARG A 244 4.70 -4.82 23.18
N TRP A 245 4.73 -4.71 21.87
CA TRP A 245 3.62 -4.28 21.04
C TRP A 245 3.00 -5.45 20.32
N LEU A 246 1.69 -5.43 20.15
CA LEU A 246 0.97 -6.33 19.26
C LEU A 246 0.46 -5.53 18.07
N VAL A 247 0.78 -6.03 16.87
CA VAL A 247 0.33 -5.47 15.61
C VAL A 247 -0.79 -6.36 15.08
N HIS A 248 -2.03 -5.88 15.18
CA HIS A 248 -3.22 -6.61 14.76
C HIS A 248 -3.48 -6.40 13.27
N PHE A 249 -3.62 -7.47 12.50
CA PHE A 249 -3.76 -7.42 11.05
C PHE A 249 -4.81 -8.39 10.50
N GLN A 250 -5.25 -8.12 9.27
CA GLN A 250 -6.10 -8.98 8.47
C GLN A 250 -5.37 -9.41 7.21
N LEU A 251 -5.48 -10.68 6.86
CA LEU A 251 -5.04 -11.17 5.55
C LEU A 251 -6.10 -10.81 4.50
N LEU A 252 -5.65 -10.14 3.43
CA LEU A 252 -6.48 -9.78 2.29
C LEU A 252 -6.34 -10.84 1.20
N ASN A 253 -7.41 -11.06 0.43
CA ASN A 253 -7.46 -12.01 -0.69
C ASN A 253 -7.10 -13.47 -0.34
N SER A 254 -7.13 -13.86 0.94
CA SER A 254 -6.97 -15.25 1.41
C SER A 254 -8.30 -16.02 1.46
N GLY A 255 -9.43 -15.30 1.49
CA GLY A 255 -10.77 -15.87 1.71
C GLY A 255 -11.23 -15.82 3.17
N GLN A 256 -10.35 -15.52 4.13
CA GLN A 256 -10.70 -15.42 5.56
C GLN A 256 -11.80 -14.39 5.84
N GLN A 257 -11.87 -13.32 5.06
CA GLN A 257 -12.89 -12.28 5.20
C GLN A 257 -14.32 -12.77 4.89
N ILE A 258 -14.47 -13.81 4.06
CA ILE A 258 -15.79 -14.39 3.72
C ILE A 258 -16.39 -15.13 4.93
N PHE A 259 -15.54 -15.45 5.91
CA PHE A 259 -15.89 -16.15 7.16
C PHE A 259 -15.87 -15.22 8.38
N ASP A 260 -15.74 -13.91 8.18
CA ASP A 260 -15.65 -12.93 9.28
C ASP A 260 -14.54 -13.28 10.28
N ALA A 261 -13.41 -13.78 9.77
CA ALA A 261 -12.30 -14.20 10.61
C ALA A 261 -11.81 -13.05 11.50
N PRO A 262 -11.48 -13.33 12.78
CA PRO A 262 -10.83 -12.37 13.65
C PRO A 262 -9.52 -11.85 13.07
N THR A 263 -9.05 -10.71 13.59
CA THR A 263 -7.68 -10.24 13.29
C THR A 263 -6.65 -11.20 13.87
N MET A 264 -5.62 -11.48 13.07
CA MET A 264 -4.38 -12.08 13.55
C MET A 264 -3.52 -11.00 14.20
N PHE A 265 -2.47 -11.39 14.93
CA PHE A 265 -1.47 -10.46 15.42
C PHE A 265 -0.05 -11.01 15.31
N VAL A 266 0.92 -10.09 15.25
CA VAL A 266 2.35 -10.37 15.46
C VAL A 266 2.86 -9.49 16.58
N SER A 267 3.75 -10.04 17.42
CA SER A 267 4.36 -9.26 18.50
C SER A 267 5.66 -8.59 18.05
N ALA A 268 5.96 -7.41 18.59
CA ALA A 268 7.15 -6.65 18.28
C ALA A 268 7.72 -5.95 19.50
N GLU A 269 9.04 -5.75 19.54
CA GLU A 269 9.62 -4.80 20.50
C GLU A 269 9.42 -3.36 20.04
N ILE A 270 9.65 -3.09 18.74
CA ILE A 270 9.50 -1.77 18.13
C ILE A 270 8.48 -1.82 17.00
N VAL A 271 7.60 -0.82 16.97
CA VAL A 271 6.64 -0.63 15.88
C VAL A 271 6.85 0.74 15.25
N ILE A 272 6.94 0.78 13.93
CA ILE A 272 7.04 2.01 13.14
C ILE A 272 5.86 2.06 12.18
N LEU A 273 4.96 3.03 12.40
CA LEU A 273 3.89 3.36 11.48
C LEU A 273 4.46 4.19 10.32
N ALA A 274 4.37 3.61 9.13
CA ALA A 274 4.78 4.23 7.87
C ALA A 274 3.76 3.92 6.75
N ALA A 275 2.47 3.84 7.12
CA ALA A 275 1.35 3.47 6.27
C ALA A 275 0.84 4.63 5.40
N GLY A 276 1.60 5.73 5.35
CA GLY A 276 1.23 6.98 4.70
C GLY A 276 0.32 7.82 5.59
N THR A 277 0.12 9.07 5.19
CA THR A 277 -0.63 10.09 5.93
C THR A 277 -1.98 9.57 6.48
N LEU A 278 -2.79 9.01 5.58
CA LEU A 278 -4.10 8.46 5.94
C LEU A 278 -3.96 7.16 6.74
N GLY A 279 -3.10 6.23 6.31
CA GLY A 279 -3.00 4.90 6.92
C GLY A 279 -2.48 4.92 8.35
N SER A 280 -1.44 5.69 8.63
CA SER A 280 -0.86 5.79 9.98
C SER A 280 -1.82 6.47 10.95
N THR A 281 -2.47 7.54 10.51
CA THR A 281 -3.53 8.20 11.28
C THR A 281 -4.70 7.25 11.56
N GLU A 282 -5.18 6.53 10.54
CA GLU A 282 -6.30 5.60 10.66
C GLU A 282 -6.00 4.44 11.64
N ILE A 283 -4.77 3.92 11.63
CA ILE A 283 -4.32 2.88 12.58
C ILE A 283 -4.30 3.42 14.01
N LEU A 284 -3.78 4.64 14.25
CA LEU A 284 -3.77 5.24 15.58
C LEU A 284 -5.17 5.58 16.07
N LEU A 285 -6.07 6.06 15.20
CA LEU A 285 -7.47 6.34 15.57
C LEU A 285 -8.19 5.07 16.02
N ARG A 286 -7.99 3.95 15.31
CA ARG A 286 -8.53 2.64 15.73
C ARG A 286 -7.89 2.15 17.03
N SER A 287 -6.59 2.40 17.20
CA SER A 287 -5.89 2.03 18.43
C SER A 287 -6.41 2.83 19.63
N GLN A 288 -6.73 4.12 19.44
CA GLN A 288 -7.35 4.98 20.44
C GLN A 288 -8.76 4.50 20.81
N GLN A 289 -9.60 4.19 19.83
CA GLN A 289 -10.92 3.59 20.07
C GLN A 289 -10.84 2.24 20.82
N ALA A 290 -9.73 1.52 20.66
CA ALA A 290 -9.43 0.29 21.37
C ALA A 290 -8.73 0.49 22.73
N GLY A 291 -8.57 1.74 23.20
CA GLY A 291 -8.07 2.07 24.53
C GLY A 291 -6.60 2.55 24.61
N LEU A 292 -5.89 2.69 23.49
CA LEU A 292 -4.55 3.29 23.49
C LEU A 292 -4.64 4.80 23.77
N SER A 293 -3.97 5.29 24.80
CA SER A 293 -3.96 6.73 25.13
C SER A 293 -3.04 7.48 24.16
N VAL A 294 -3.62 8.35 23.34
CA VAL A 294 -2.88 9.16 22.36
C VAL A 294 -3.36 10.61 22.44
N SER A 295 -2.53 11.54 21.96
CA SER A 295 -2.86 12.96 21.94
C SER A 295 -4.22 13.24 21.26
N ASN A 296 -4.94 14.24 21.78
CA ASN A 296 -6.17 14.75 21.17
C ASN A 296 -5.91 15.51 19.84
N GLN A 297 -4.65 15.76 19.48
CA GLN A 297 -4.27 16.30 18.18
C GLN A 297 -4.27 15.24 17.06
N LEU A 298 -4.53 13.97 17.39
CA LEU A 298 -4.62 12.90 16.40
C LEU A 298 -5.71 13.20 15.36
N GLY A 299 -5.29 13.17 14.09
CA GLY A 299 -6.14 13.48 12.94
C GLY A 299 -6.20 14.96 12.58
N HIS A 300 -5.70 15.87 13.41
CA HIS A 300 -5.66 17.31 13.11
C HIS A 300 -4.49 17.69 12.20
N ASN A 301 -4.54 18.92 11.68
CA ASN A 301 -3.50 19.51 10.83
C ASN A 301 -3.26 18.76 9.51
N PHE A 302 -4.33 18.19 8.94
CA PHE A 302 -4.27 17.59 7.62
C PHE A 302 -4.14 18.68 6.55
N THR A 303 -3.29 18.44 5.55
CA THR A 303 -3.10 19.32 4.41
C THR A 303 -3.04 18.55 3.09
N GLY A 304 -3.54 19.17 2.03
CA GLY A 304 -3.42 18.70 0.65
C GLY A 304 -2.19 19.25 -0.08
N ASN A 305 -1.28 19.91 0.66
CA ASN A 305 -0.05 20.52 0.15
C ASN A 305 -0.30 21.62 -0.91
N GLY A 306 -1.47 22.26 -0.86
CA GLY A 306 -1.90 23.24 -1.85
C GLY A 306 -1.99 22.67 -3.27
N ASP A 307 -2.26 21.38 -3.43
CA ASP A 307 -2.32 20.73 -4.74
C ASP A 307 -3.42 21.34 -5.62
N VAL A 308 -3.06 21.70 -6.85
CA VAL A 308 -4.02 22.05 -7.90
C VAL A 308 -3.67 21.34 -9.21
N LEU A 309 -4.66 20.68 -9.80
CA LEU A 309 -4.62 20.15 -11.16
C LEU A 309 -5.47 21.04 -12.07
N ALA A 310 -4.89 21.52 -13.17
CA ALA A 310 -5.58 22.34 -14.14
C ALA A 310 -5.06 22.09 -15.56
N PHE A 311 -5.74 22.66 -16.55
CA PHE A 311 -5.40 22.44 -17.96
C PHE A 311 -5.42 23.73 -18.78
N GLY A 312 -4.43 23.90 -19.65
CA GLY A 312 -4.52 24.80 -20.79
C GLY A 312 -5.01 24.01 -21.99
N TYR A 313 -6.31 24.04 -22.25
CA TYR A 313 -6.97 23.21 -23.27
C TYR A 313 -6.86 23.82 -24.67
N ASN A 314 -6.67 22.96 -25.67
CA ASN A 314 -6.74 23.32 -27.09
C ASN A 314 -5.78 24.42 -27.56
N THR A 315 -4.58 24.47 -26.98
CA THR A 315 -3.55 25.47 -27.30
C THR A 315 -3.17 25.49 -28.80
N ASP A 316 -2.57 26.59 -29.24
CA ASP A 316 -2.11 26.76 -30.62
C ASP A 316 -0.93 25.88 -31.01
N GLN A 317 -0.19 25.42 -30.01
CA GLN A 317 0.95 24.54 -30.19
C GLN A 317 0.63 23.12 -29.73
N THR A 318 1.27 22.15 -30.38
CA THR A 318 1.19 20.77 -29.93
C THR A 318 1.84 20.65 -28.56
N ILE A 319 1.17 19.95 -27.63
CA ILE A 319 1.70 19.64 -26.29
C ILE A 319 2.20 18.19 -26.24
N ASN A 320 1.48 17.27 -26.87
CA ASN A 320 1.79 15.84 -26.82
C ASN A 320 1.86 15.29 -25.38
N GLY A 321 0.90 15.66 -24.53
CA GLY A 321 0.87 15.32 -23.11
C GLY A 321 0.21 13.99 -22.74
N ILE A 322 -0.15 13.14 -23.71
CA ILE A 322 -0.87 11.88 -23.44
C ILE A 322 0.09 10.71 -23.60
N GLY A 323 0.32 9.98 -22.51
CA GLY A 323 1.18 8.80 -22.51
C GLY A 323 0.64 7.70 -23.43
N PHE A 324 1.52 6.79 -23.86
CA PHE A 324 1.17 5.74 -24.82
C PHE A 324 1.39 4.31 -24.31
N GLY A 325 1.89 4.15 -23.07
CA GLY A 325 2.20 2.86 -22.48
C GLY A 325 3.07 1.99 -23.37
N ASN A 326 2.68 0.72 -23.55
CA ASN A 326 3.37 -0.19 -24.47
C ASN A 326 2.92 -0.06 -25.94
N ARG A 327 2.01 0.87 -26.27
CA ARG A 327 1.52 1.11 -27.64
C ARG A 327 2.50 2.00 -28.41
N ALA A 328 3.78 1.65 -28.36
CA ALA A 328 4.89 2.50 -28.81
C ALA A 328 4.70 2.99 -30.26
N GLY A 329 4.22 2.14 -31.17
CA GLY A 329 3.90 2.52 -32.56
C GLY A 329 4.95 3.46 -33.19
N ALA A 330 4.49 4.36 -34.08
CA ALA A 330 5.28 5.50 -34.56
C ALA A 330 4.88 6.78 -33.80
N ARG A 331 4.89 6.75 -32.46
CA ARG A 331 4.45 7.87 -31.63
C ARG A 331 5.63 8.74 -31.20
N GLU A 332 5.41 10.05 -31.19
CA GLU A 332 6.39 11.04 -30.70
C GLU A 332 6.65 10.86 -29.19
N PRO A 333 7.90 11.07 -28.72
CA PRO A 333 8.21 11.05 -27.30
C PRO A 333 7.35 12.01 -26.48
N VAL A 334 6.74 11.51 -25.41
CA VAL A 334 6.02 12.33 -24.42
C VAL A 334 6.99 12.80 -23.33
N GLY A 335 7.94 11.95 -22.96
CA GLY A 335 8.88 12.16 -21.85
C GLY A 335 8.39 11.55 -20.53
N PRO A 336 9.18 11.68 -19.45
CA PRO A 336 8.68 11.50 -18.08
C PRO A 336 7.48 12.41 -17.79
N CYS A 337 6.67 12.05 -16.78
CA CYS A 337 5.46 12.81 -16.46
C CYS A 337 5.73 14.28 -16.20
N ILE A 338 6.71 14.61 -15.36
CA ILE A 338 7.23 15.96 -15.17
C ILE A 338 8.62 16.07 -15.78
N THR A 339 8.88 17.13 -16.54
CA THR A 339 10.20 17.47 -17.09
C THR A 339 10.58 18.93 -16.93
N GLY A 340 9.62 19.81 -16.63
CA GLY A 340 9.86 21.25 -16.43
C GLY A 340 9.05 21.80 -15.26
N ILE A 341 9.59 22.86 -14.67
CA ILE A 341 8.97 23.59 -13.56
C ILE A 341 9.15 25.10 -13.74
N ILE A 342 8.10 25.86 -13.43
CA ILE A 342 8.15 27.30 -13.17
C ILE A 342 8.15 27.45 -11.65
N ASP A 343 9.22 28.01 -11.11
CA ASP A 343 9.46 28.09 -9.67
C ASP A 343 9.28 29.52 -9.18
N MET A 344 8.19 29.76 -8.45
CA MET A 344 7.81 31.05 -7.89
C MET A 344 7.81 31.00 -6.36
N ARG A 345 8.62 30.13 -5.74
CA ARG A 345 8.65 29.92 -4.28
C ARG A 345 9.20 31.11 -3.50
N GLU A 346 10.19 31.81 -4.05
CA GLU A 346 10.90 32.92 -3.40
C GLU A 346 10.07 34.22 -3.33
N GLN A 347 8.90 34.17 -2.70
CA GLN A 347 8.02 35.31 -2.45
C GLN A 347 8.29 35.96 -1.09
N PRO A 348 7.97 37.26 -0.89
CA PRO A 348 8.12 37.91 0.41
C PRO A 348 7.36 37.21 1.56
N ARG A 349 6.19 36.64 1.26
CA ARG A 349 5.45 35.76 2.17
C ARG A 349 5.57 34.33 1.66
N LEU A 350 5.99 33.41 2.52
CA LEU A 350 6.13 31.98 2.19
C LEU A 350 4.83 31.43 1.58
N ASP A 351 3.68 31.76 2.18
CA ASP A 351 2.38 31.22 1.72
C ASP A 351 1.92 31.77 0.36
N ASN A 352 2.65 32.72 -0.22
CA ASN A 352 2.41 33.19 -1.59
C ASN A 352 3.22 32.39 -2.63
N GLY A 353 4.23 31.63 -2.18
CA GLY A 353 5.06 30.81 -3.04
C GLY A 353 4.29 29.66 -3.66
N MET A 354 4.67 29.30 -4.89
CA MET A 354 4.15 28.12 -5.56
C MET A 354 5.14 27.62 -6.60
N VAL A 355 4.94 26.38 -7.04
CA VAL A 355 5.57 25.83 -8.24
C VAL A 355 4.52 25.40 -9.24
N ILE A 356 4.77 25.60 -10.53
CA ILE A 356 3.92 25.08 -11.62
C ILE A 356 4.73 24.07 -12.42
N GLU A 357 4.29 22.83 -12.41
CA GLU A 357 4.88 21.72 -13.16
C GLU A 357 4.01 21.38 -14.36
N GLU A 358 4.66 20.97 -15.45
CA GLU A 358 3.97 20.40 -16.60
C GLU A 358 3.85 18.88 -16.43
N GLY A 359 2.70 18.30 -16.81
CA GLY A 359 2.39 16.88 -16.60
C GLY A 359 2.02 16.13 -17.87
N SER A 360 2.07 14.79 -17.80
CA SER A 360 1.44 13.90 -18.77
C SER A 360 0.27 13.12 -18.15
N ILE A 361 -0.76 12.85 -18.96
CA ILE A 361 -1.90 12.01 -18.60
C ILE A 361 -1.63 10.57 -19.06
N PRO A 362 -1.80 9.54 -18.20
CA PRO A 362 -1.58 8.15 -18.59
C PRO A 362 -2.37 7.71 -19.82
N GLY A 363 -1.74 6.91 -20.67
CA GLY A 363 -2.37 6.35 -21.88
C GLY A 363 -3.59 5.49 -21.60
N ALA A 364 -3.70 4.91 -20.40
CA ALA A 364 -4.87 4.17 -19.95
C ALA A 364 -6.15 5.02 -19.87
N LEU A 365 -6.02 6.34 -19.65
CA LEU A 365 -7.16 7.27 -19.58
C LEU A 365 -7.54 7.88 -20.93
N ALA A 366 -6.68 7.74 -21.95
CA ALA A 366 -6.84 8.36 -23.25
C ALA A 366 -8.23 8.18 -23.91
N PRO A 367 -8.91 7.01 -23.83
CA PRO A 367 -10.23 6.85 -24.44
C PRO A 367 -11.32 7.79 -23.88
N PHE A 368 -11.19 8.25 -22.64
CA PHE A 368 -12.22 9.04 -21.95
C PHE A 368 -12.02 10.55 -22.06
N LEU A 369 -10.82 10.99 -22.47
CA LEU A 369 -10.42 12.40 -22.46
C LEU A 369 -11.19 13.30 -23.46
N PRO A 370 -11.45 12.89 -24.72
CA PRO A 370 -12.03 13.80 -25.72
C PRO A 370 -13.39 14.36 -25.33
N ALA A 371 -14.32 13.49 -24.90
CA ALA A 371 -15.65 13.91 -24.48
C ALA A 371 -15.60 14.72 -23.17
N SER A 372 -14.75 14.29 -22.22
CA SER A 372 -14.63 14.93 -20.91
C SER A 372 -14.10 16.36 -21.01
N PHE A 373 -13.02 16.59 -21.78
CA PHE A 373 -12.47 17.92 -21.98
C PHE A 373 -13.36 18.84 -22.81
N ALA A 374 -14.02 18.33 -23.86
CA ALA A 374 -14.95 19.12 -24.67
C ALA A 374 -16.15 19.62 -23.84
N ALA A 375 -16.65 18.80 -22.90
CA ALA A 375 -17.69 19.21 -21.97
C ALA A 375 -17.18 20.24 -20.94
N ALA A 376 -16.02 19.99 -20.33
CA ALA A 376 -15.44 20.88 -19.33
C ALA A 376 -15.08 22.26 -19.90
N GLY A 377 -14.46 22.33 -21.09
CA GLY A 377 -14.08 23.58 -21.73
C GLY A 377 -15.27 24.51 -22.03
N LYS A 378 -16.43 23.96 -22.40
CA LYS A 378 -17.65 24.75 -22.67
C LYS A 378 -18.32 25.32 -21.43
N VAL A 379 -18.19 24.63 -20.29
CA VAL A 379 -18.90 24.96 -19.04
C VAL A 379 -18.04 25.76 -18.08
N LEU A 380 -16.73 25.47 -18.02
CA LEU A 380 -15.79 26.01 -17.03
C LEU A 380 -14.64 26.82 -17.64
N GLY A 381 -14.50 26.77 -18.97
CA GLY A 381 -13.37 27.36 -19.66
C GLY A 381 -13.37 28.88 -19.61
N LYS A 382 -12.20 29.47 -19.32
CA LYS A 382 -11.91 30.88 -19.63
C LYS A 382 -11.02 30.93 -20.85
N ASP A 383 -11.61 31.35 -21.97
CA ASP A 383 -10.89 31.52 -23.22
C ASP A 383 -9.86 32.65 -23.08
N SER A 384 -8.67 32.45 -23.64
CA SER A 384 -7.56 33.41 -23.53
C SER A 384 -7.38 34.27 -24.79
N ASP A 385 -8.14 34.01 -25.86
CA ASP A 385 -8.18 34.81 -27.09
C ASP A 385 -9.61 35.02 -27.63
N ASP A 386 -9.80 36.01 -28.52
CA ASP A 386 -11.11 36.41 -29.06
C ASP A 386 -11.13 36.46 -30.62
N GLY A 387 -10.20 35.77 -31.29
CA GLY A 387 -10.03 35.85 -32.74
C GLY A 387 -11.02 34.98 -33.54
N TRP A 388 -11.74 35.54 -34.54
CA TRP A 388 -12.73 34.78 -35.32
C TRP A 388 -12.12 33.61 -36.14
N GLY A 389 -10.90 33.79 -36.65
CA GLY A 389 -10.17 32.74 -37.37
C GLY A 389 -9.63 31.63 -36.46
N ASP A 390 -9.42 31.93 -35.17
CA ASP A 390 -8.95 30.96 -34.18
C ASP A 390 -10.06 30.05 -33.72
N ARG A 391 -11.22 30.62 -33.37
CA ARG A 391 -12.42 29.85 -33.00
C ARG A 391 -12.80 28.78 -34.02
N PHE A 392 -12.53 29.02 -35.32
CA PHE A 392 -12.75 28.03 -36.35
C PHE A 392 -11.74 26.86 -36.27
N LYS A 393 -10.45 27.16 -36.09
CA LYS A 393 -9.40 26.13 -35.93
C LYS A 393 -9.59 25.33 -34.65
N GLU A 394 -9.93 26.00 -33.55
CA GLU A 394 -10.21 25.36 -32.28
C GLU A 394 -11.36 24.36 -32.38
N LYS A 395 -12.47 24.74 -33.03
CA LYS A 395 -13.63 23.88 -33.23
C LYS A 395 -13.34 22.71 -34.16
N LEU A 396 -12.45 22.89 -35.15
CA LEU A 396 -11.94 21.80 -35.97
C LEU A 396 -11.11 20.82 -35.13
N ARG A 397 -10.20 21.31 -34.27
CA ARG A 397 -9.40 20.48 -33.36
C ARG A 397 -10.26 19.72 -32.34
N GLU A 398 -11.31 20.34 -31.80
CA GLU A 398 -12.26 19.67 -30.90
C GLU A 398 -12.99 18.52 -31.62
N THR A 399 -13.48 18.79 -32.83
CA THR A 399 -14.14 17.78 -33.68
C THR A 399 -13.17 16.64 -34.04
N GLU A 400 -11.91 16.97 -34.32
CA GLU A 400 -10.87 15.99 -34.58
C GLU A 400 -10.61 15.09 -33.36
N SER A 401 -10.54 15.62 -32.14
CA SER A 401 -10.38 14.79 -30.93
C SER A 401 -11.58 13.85 -30.71
N LEU A 402 -12.80 14.32 -30.94
CA LEU A 402 -14.02 13.52 -30.80
C LEU A 402 -14.11 12.38 -31.83
N THR A 403 -13.49 12.55 -33.00
CA THR A 403 -13.55 11.58 -34.11
C THR A 403 -12.32 10.68 -34.23
N ARG A 404 -11.12 11.21 -33.97
CA ARG A 404 -9.81 10.54 -34.10
C ARG A 404 -9.16 10.19 -32.75
N GLY A 405 -9.79 10.57 -31.63
CA GLY A 405 -9.36 10.24 -30.27
C GLY A 405 -8.33 11.21 -29.67
N ALA A 406 -7.89 10.92 -28.44
CA ALA A 406 -7.10 11.82 -27.58
C ALA A 406 -5.69 12.19 -28.09
N TYR A 407 -5.18 11.48 -29.10
CA TYR A 407 -3.85 11.73 -29.66
C TYR A 407 -3.89 12.66 -30.89
N SER A 408 -5.05 13.22 -31.22
CA SER A 408 -5.24 14.20 -32.30
C SER A 408 -6.08 15.37 -31.79
N GLY A 409 -6.06 16.49 -32.51
CA GLY A 409 -6.91 17.64 -32.21
C GLY A 409 -6.65 18.30 -30.85
N ALA A 410 -7.73 18.78 -30.23
CA ALA A 410 -7.70 19.60 -29.02
C ALA A 410 -7.02 18.91 -27.83
N VAL A 411 -7.24 17.61 -27.61
CA VAL A 411 -6.63 16.86 -26.49
C VAL A 411 -5.11 16.72 -26.65
N ARG A 412 -4.61 16.56 -27.88
CA ARG A 412 -3.16 16.55 -28.17
C ARG A 412 -2.51 17.92 -27.85
N ASN A 413 -3.31 18.97 -27.93
CA ASN A 413 -2.92 20.36 -27.69
C ASN A 413 -3.31 20.84 -26.27
N THR A 414 -3.50 19.92 -25.32
CA THR A 414 -3.82 20.27 -23.92
C THR A 414 -2.60 20.19 -23.02
N GLN A 415 -2.24 21.32 -22.41
CA GLN A 415 -1.21 21.42 -21.38
C GLN A 415 -1.79 21.01 -20.03
N THR A 416 -1.15 20.06 -19.35
CA THR A 416 -1.48 19.71 -17.96
C THR A 416 -0.60 20.53 -17.02
N TYR A 417 -1.21 21.18 -16.04
CA TYR A 417 -0.52 21.90 -14.98
C TYR A 417 -0.78 21.24 -13.63
N LEU A 418 0.29 21.03 -12.88
CA LEU A 418 0.29 20.54 -11.51
C LEU A 418 0.95 21.61 -10.64
N VAL A 419 0.25 22.05 -9.61
CA VAL A 419 0.72 23.14 -8.75
C VAL A 419 0.79 22.67 -7.32
N MET A 420 1.85 23.07 -6.63
CA MET A 420 1.96 22.97 -5.18
C MET A 420 2.12 24.37 -4.59
N THR A 421 1.38 24.66 -3.52
CA THR A 421 1.42 25.93 -2.78
C THR A 421 1.13 25.69 -1.30
N HIS A 422 0.76 26.73 -0.56
CA HIS A 422 0.54 26.67 0.88
C HIS A 422 -0.94 26.95 1.22
N ASP A 423 -1.71 25.88 1.44
CA ASP A 423 -2.97 25.94 2.19
C ASP A 423 -2.74 26.13 3.70
N ASP A 424 -3.83 26.33 4.45
CA ASP A 424 -3.82 26.58 5.90
C ASP A 424 -3.64 25.34 6.78
N ALA A 425 -3.62 24.13 6.19
CA ALA A 425 -3.56 22.85 6.90
C ALA A 425 -4.66 22.64 7.96
N ALA A 426 -5.86 23.21 7.78
CA ALA A 426 -6.94 23.11 8.78
C ALA A 426 -7.76 21.81 8.70
N GLY A 427 -7.40 20.86 7.83
CA GLY A 427 -8.14 19.61 7.67
C GLY A 427 -8.10 18.71 8.91
N GLN A 428 -9.18 17.96 9.11
CA GLN A 428 -9.30 16.99 10.19
C GLN A 428 -9.69 15.60 9.65
N MET A 429 -8.92 14.60 10.04
CA MET A 429 -9.16 13.19 9.80
C MET A 429 -9.82 12.53 11.01
N TYR A 430 -10.86 11.73 10.78
CA TYR A 430 -11.58 11.00 11.84
C TYR A 430 -12.10 9.66 11.32
N LEU A 431 -12.58 8.79 12.22
CA LEU A 431 -13.22 7.54 11.85
C LEU A 431 -14.74 7.66 11.85
N GLU A 432 -15.35 7.15 10.80
CA GLU A 432 -16.80 6.96 10.65
C GLU A 432 -17.04 5.52 10.16
N ASP A 433 -17.73 4.71 10.95
CA ASP A 433 -17.98 3.28 10.66
C ASP A 433 -16.70 2.51 10.27
N ASP A 434 -15.65 2.62 11.09
CA ASP A 434 -14.34 1.98 10.86
C ASP A 434 -13.64 2.40 9.55
N ARG A 435 -14.02 3.55 8.97
CA ARG A 435 -13.38 4.14 7.78
C ARG A 435 -12.90 5.56 8.07
N LEU A 436 -11.70 5.87 7.58
CA LEU A 436 -11.19 7.24 7.65
C LEU A 436 -12.01 8.18 6.76
N ARG A 437 -12.36 9.35 7.32
CA ARG A 437 -12.95 10.48 6.62
C ARG A 437 -12.16 11.75 6.87
N ILE A 438 -12.29 12.70 5.96
CA ILE A 438 -11.66 14.01 6.03
C ILE A 438 -12.75 15.08 5.98
N ARG A 439 -12.67 16.02 6.91
CA ARG A 439 -13.48 17.24 6.91
C ARG A 439 -12.54 18.44 6.86
N TRP A 440 -12.84 19.39 5.98
CA TRP A 440 -12.10 20.63 5.82
C TRP A 440 -13.00 21.71 5.26
N GLU A 441 -13.78 22.30 6.15
CA GLU A 441 -14.79 23.30 5.79
C GLU A 441 -14.14 24.47 5.03
N ASP A 442 -14.75 24.85 3.90
CA ASP A 442 -14.38 26.00 3.08
C ASP A 442 -12.98 25.96 2.45
N VAL A 443 -12.30 24.81 2.40
CA VAL A 443 -10.95 24.70 1.79
C VAL A 443 -10.91 25.27 0.36
N GLY A 444 -11.90 24.97 -0.48
CA GLY A 444 -11.97 25.46 -1.85
C GLY A 444 -12.19 26.98 -2.00
N LYS A 445 -12.53 27.68 -0.90
CA LYS A 445 -12.74 29.15 -0.87
C LYS A 445 -11.48 29.90 -0.44
N GLN A 446 -10.40 29.22 -0.08
CA GLN A 446 -9.16 29.88 0.31
C GLN A 446 -8.60 30.71 -0.86
N SER A 447 -8.15 31.94 -0.57
CA SER A 447 -7.64 32.89 -1.57
C SER A 447 -6.44 32.36 -2.35
N ILE A 448 -5.74 31.36 -1.80
CA ILE A 448 -4.59 30.71 -2.44
C ILE A 448 -5.00 30.01 -3.75
N PHE A 449 -6.17 29.37 -3.79
CA PHE A 449 -6.66 28.69 -5.00
C PHE A 449 -7.07 29.68 -6.09
N GLN A 450 -7.63 30.83 -5.72
CA GLN A 450 -7.92 31.90 -6.68
C GLN A 450 -6.63 32.41 -7.32
N ARG A 451 -5.61 32.70 -6.51
CA ARG A 451 -4.30 33.17 -7.00
C ARG A 451 -3.63 32.15 -7.92
N VAL A 452 -3.71 30.85 -7.59
CA VAL A 452 -3.20 29.77 -8.46
C VAL A 452 -3.95 29.77 -9.80
N ASN A 453 -5.29 29.85 -9.78
CA ASN A 453 -6.08 29.91 -11.01
C ASN A 453 -5.74 31.12 -11.88
N ASP A 454 -5.55 32.29 -11.29
CA ASP A 454 -5.17 33.52 -12.01
C ASP A 454 -3.79 33.36 -12.68
N ARG A 455 -2.82 32.79 -11.96
CA ARG A 455 -1.48 32.50 -12.50
C ARG A 455 -1.51 31.47 -13.62
N LEU A 456 -2.35 30.44 -13.51
CA LEU A 456 -2.51 29.43 -14.56
C LEU A 456 -3.18 29.99 -15.82
N ALA A 457 -4.10 30.95 -15.67
CA ALA A 457 -4.67 31.68 -16.81
C ALA A 457 -3.60 32.52 -17.53
N GLU A 458 -2.75 33.23 -16.77
CA GLU A 458 -1.60 33.95 -17.33
C GLU A 458 -0.59 33.00 -18.01
N ALA A 459 -0.31 31.84 -17.42
CA ALA A 459 0.56 30.82 -18.01
C ALA A 459 -0.01 30.24 -19.32
N THR A 460 -1.33 30.20 -19.45
CA THR A 460 -2.03 29.64 -20.64
C THR A 460 -2.14 30.65 -21.78
N ARG A 461 -2.25 31.96 -21.50
CA ARG A 461 -2.31 33.03 -22.52
C ARG A 461 -1.28 32.92 -23.64
N PRO A 462 0.05 32.79 -23.37
CA PRO A 462 1.03 32.72 -24.44
C PRO A 462 0.91 31.46 -25.30
N LEU A 463 0.14 30.46 -24.87
CA LEU A 463 -0.13 29.23 -25.61
C LEU A 463 -1.38 29.31 -26.49
N GLY A 464 -2.22 30.35 -26.35
CA GLY A 464 -3.48 30.48 -27.10
C GLY A 464 -4.46 29.33 -26.77
N GLY A 465 -4.66 29.05 -25.49
CA GLY A 465 -5.55 27.96 -25.05
C GLY A 465 -6.61 28.42 -24.06
N THR A 466 -7.64 27.62 -23.87
CA THR A 466 -8.68 27.85 -22.86
C THR A 466 -8.21 27.31 -21.50
N GLN A 467 -8.16 28.16 -20.47
CA GLN A 467 -7.89 27.69 -19.12
C GLN A 467 -9.11 26.92 -18.59
N ILE A 468 -8.91 25.64 -18.31
CA ILE A 468 -9.87 24.79 -17.63
C ILE A 468 -9.36 24.63 -16.19
N PRO A 469 -10.02 25.24 -15.19
CA PRO A 469 -9.70 24.96 -13.80
C PRO A 469 -10.07 23.52 -13.45
N ASN A 470 -9.65 23.01 -12.30
CA ASN A 470 -9.81 21.60 -11.92
C ASN A 470 -11.19 21.05 -12.33
N PRO A 471 -11.29 20.02 -13.21
CA PRO A 471 -12.56 19.57 -13.78
C PRO A 471 -13.55 18.98 -12.76
N ILE A 472 -13.11 18.70 -11.53
CA ILE A 472 -13.99 18.32 -10.41
C ILE A 472 -14.59 19.56 -9.72
N TRP A 473 -14.08 20.77 -10.01
CA TRP A 473 -14.59 22.05 -9.54
C TRP A 473 -15.80 22.52 -10.37
N THR A 474 -16.85 21.70 -10.41
CA THR A 474 -18.17 22.07 -10.96
C THR A 474 -19.20 22.14 -9.85
N ASN A 475 -20.28 22.91 -10.05
CA ASN A 475 -21.45 22.93 -9.15
C ASN A 475 -22.07 21.54 -8.91
N LEU A 476 -21.76 20.55 -9.78
CA LEU A 476 -22.25 19.17 -9.66
C LEU A 476 -21.46 18.33 -8.63
N PHE A 477 -20.26 18.78 -8.24
CA PHE A 477 -19.32 18.09 -7.33
C PHE A 477 -18.80 19.04 -6.23
N GLY A 478 -19.63 19.96 -5.73
CA GLY A 478 -19.41 20.61 -4.43
C GLY A 478 -18.25 21.61 -4.29
N HIS A 479 -17.47 21.86 -5.34
CA HIS A 479 -16.15 22.53 -5.27
C HIS A 479 -15.02 21.68 -4.63
N ASP A 480 -15.12 20.35 -4.70
CA ASP A 480 -14.18 19.44 -4.04
C ASP A 480 -12.76 19.53 -4.63
N LEU A 481 -11.75 19.60 -3.76
CA LEU A 481 -10.34 19.55 -4.15
C LEU A 481 -9.87 18.10 -4.32
N VAL A 482 -8.79 17.89 -5.07
CA VAL A 482 -8.08 16.61 -5.12
C VAL A 482 -6.62 16.84 -4.74
N THR A 483 -6.11 16.04 -3.81
CA THR A 483 -4.68 16.01 -3.48
C THR A 483 -4.08 14.64 -3.78
N VAL A 484 -2.84 14.67 -4.26
CA VAL A 484 -1.95 13.51 -4.38
C VAL A 484 -0.81 13.58 -3.36
N HIS A 485 -0.75 14.68 -2.60
CA HIS A 485 0.24 14.98 -1.56
C HIS A 485 -0.41 15.19 -0.18
N PRO A 486 -1.21 14.24 0.35
CA PRO A 486 -1.75 14.36 1.69
C PRO A 486 -0.62 14.36 2.73
N LEU A 487 -0.63 15.30 3.68
CA LEU A 487 0.29 15.37 4.82
C LEU A 487 -0.46 15.66 6.12
N GLY A 488 0.19 15.41 7.26
CA GLY A 488 -0.36 15.71 8.58
C GLY A 488 -1.27 14.63 9.19
N GLY A 489 -1.88 14.91 10.33
CA GLY A 489 -2.67 13.95 11.12
C GLY A 489 -1.94 13.30 12.30
N CYS A 490 -0.62 13.09 12.19
CA CYS A 490 0.22 12.59 13.27
C CYS A 490 1.41 13.53 13.49
N ILE A 491 1.17 14.83 13.49
CA ILE A 491 2.22 15.85 13.33
C ILE A 491 3.27 15.82 14.44
N LEU A 492 4.51 16.14 14.06
CA LEU A 492 5.61 16.41 14.97
C LEU A 492 5.31 17.63 15.84
N ALA A 493 5.55 17.52 17.13
CA ALA A 493 5.44 18.64 18.07
C ALA A 493 6.40 18.50 19.26
N GLU A 494 6.51 19.57 20.05
CA GLU A 494 7.27 19.61 21.30
C GLU A 494 6.55 18.83 22.42
N ASP A 495 5.22 18.78 22.39
CA ASP A 495 4.36 18.16 23.39
C ASP A 495 3.05 17.62 22.79
N ALA A 496 2.32 16.85 23.58
CA ALA A 496 1.07 16.22 23.21
C ALA A 496 -0.10 17.21 23.02
N GLU A 497 0.01 18.45 23.47
CA GLU A 497 -1.05 19.46 23.27
C GLU A 497 -1.00 20.05 21.86
N ARG A 498 0.18 19.99 21.23
CA ARG A 498 0.47 20.57 19.91
C ARG A 498 0.62 19.56 18.79
N GLY A 499 0.82 18.28 19.09
CA GLY A 499 0.93 17.23 18.07
C GLY A 499 0.80 15.82 18.63
N VAL A 500 1.10 14.84 17.79
CA VAL A 500 0.88 13.40 18.08
C VAL A 500 2.19 12.69 18.38
N VAL A 501 3.28 13.17 17.80
CA VAL A 501 4.59 12.57 17.98
C VAL A 501 5.64 13.62 18.38
N ASN A 502 6.60 13.22 19.20
CA ASN A 502 7.73 14.08 19.56
C ASN A 502 8.69 14.26 18.37
N HIS A 503 9.73 15.08 18.52
CA HIS A 503 10.70 15.35 17.45
C HIS A 503 11.39 14.12 16.83
N LYS A 504 11.38 12.94 17.47
CA LYS A 504 11.94 11.67 16.96
C LYS A 504 10.91 10.81 16.22
N GLY A 505 9.65 11.24 16.18
CA GLY A 505 8.52 10.46 15.70
C GLY A 505 7.92 9.52 16.75
N GLN A 506 8.28 9.61 18.04
CA GLN A 506 7.68 8.76 19.08
C GLN A 506 6.27 9.24 19.44
N VAL A 507 5.31 8.33 19.50
CA VAL A 507 3.91 8.67 19.82
C VAL A 507 3.78 9.12 21.27
N PHE A 508 3.16 10.28 21.50
CA PHE A 508 2.82 10.74 22.85
C PHE A 508 1.81 9.80 23.51
N SER A 509 2.06 9.44 24.77
CA SER A 509 1.26 8.45 25.51
C SER A 509 0.12 9.06 26.33
N SER A 510 -0.16 10.35 26.15
CA SER A 510 -1.24 11.07 26.82
C SER A 510 -1.69 12.29 26.02
N ASP A 511 -2.67 13.03 26.53
CA ASP A 511 -3.18 14.27 25.92
C ASP A 511 -2.33 15.51 26.25
N ARG A 512 -1.35 15.41 27.15
CA ARG A 512 -0.58 16.54 27.70
C ARG A 512 0.88 16.21 27.98
N GLY A 513 1.74 17.24 27.95
CA GLY A 513 3.16 17.09 28.27
C GLY A 513 3.95 16.27 27.24
N THR A 514 5.09 15.73 27.66
CA THR A 514 6.11 15.17 26.75
C THR A 514 6.31 13.66 26.88
N ALA A 515 5.45 12.98 27.66
CA ALA A 515 5.52 11.53 27.85
C ALA A 515 5.20 10.80 26.54
N VAL A 516 6.04 9.83 26.19
CA VAL A 516 5.91 9.04 24.95
C VAL A 516 5.83 7.56 25.25
N TYR A 517 5.17 6.84 24.34
CA TYR A 517 5.26 5.40 24.29
C TYR A 517 6.66 4.97 23.86
N GLU A 518 7.34 4.21 24.73
CA GLU A 518 8.58 3.59 24.34
C GLU A 518 8.33 2.59 23.19
N ASN A 519 9.17 2.71 22.15
CA ASN A 519 9.19 1.81 21.01
C ASN A 519 7.99 1.88 20.04
N LEU A 520 7.15 2.92 20.09
CA LEU A 520 6.13 3.20 19.06
C LEU A 520 6.44 4.52 18.33
N TYR A 521 6.65 4.43 17.02
CA TYR A 521 7.03 5.56 16.18
C TYR A 521 6.10 5.75 14.98
N VAL A 522 6.09 6.96 14.43
CA VAL A 522 5.53 7.29 13.11
C VAL A 522 6.64 7.96 12.28
N ALA A 523 6.79 7.55 11.02
CA ALA A 523 7.91 8.00 10.18
C ALA A 523 7.51 8.21 8.70
N ASP A 524 6.32 8.72 8.44
CA ASP A 524 5.81 9.01 7.09
C ASP A 524 5.21 10.42 6.95
N GLY A 525 4.50 10.69 5.85
CA GLY A 525 3.89 12.01 5.58
C GLY A 525 2.91 12.52 6.66
N SER A 526 2.40 11.66 7.54
CA SER A 526 1.52 12.09 8.64
C SER A 526 2.23 12.95 9.68
N VAL A 527 3.57 12.87 9.77
CA VAL A 527 4.35 13.59 10.79
C VAL A 527 4.69 15.03 10.37
N ILE A 528 4.45 15.38 9.11
CA ILE A 528 4.76 16.69 8.57
C ILE A 528 3.72 17.71 9.08
N PRO A 529 4.12 18.78 9.80
CA PRO A 529 3.18 19.65 10.51
C PRO A 529 2.59 20.78 9.66
N ARG A 530 2.99 20.90 8.39
CA ARG A 530 2.56 21.97 7.49
C ARG A 530 2.76 21.64 6.02
N THR A 531 2.18 22.46 5.15
CA THR A 531 2.46 22.49 3.70
C THR A 531 3.93 22.73 3.40
N LEU A 532 4.43 22.05 2.37
CA LEU A 532 5.82 22.15 1.92
C LEU A 532 6.00 23.05 0.70
N GLY A 533 4.93 23.28 -0.09
CA GLY A 533 4.99 24.10 -1.31
C GLY A 533 5.77 23.45 -2.47
N VAL A 534 6.13 22.17 -2.32
CA VAL A 534 6.83 21.32 -3.30
C VAL A 534 6.36 19.88 -3.15
N ASN A 535 6.70 19.00 -4.10
CA ASN A 535 6.41 17.56 -3.97
C ASN A 535 7.05 17.02 -2.69
N PRO A 536 6.29 16.31 -1.84
CA PRO A 536 6.69 16.07 -0.46
C PRO A 536 7.67 14.91 -0.28
N LEU A 537 7.88 14.07 -1.32
CA LEU A 537 8.55 12.78 -1.17
C LEU A 537 9.94 12.93 -0.54
N LEU A 538 10.70 13.94 -0.96
CA LEU A 538 12.09 14.09 -0.56
C LEU A 538 12.20 14.58 0.89
N THR A 539 11.31 15.49 1.30
CA THR A 539 11.21 15.93 2.70
C THR A 539 10.74 14.80 3.62
N ILE A 540 9.74 14.00 3.19
CA ILE A 540 9.32 12.80 3.94
C ILE A 540 10.50 11.85 4.11
N SER A 541 11.28 11.62 3.05
CA SER A 541 12.48 10.79 3.12
C SER A 541 13.53 11.34 4.09
N ALA A 542 13.81 12.65 4.05
CA ALA A 542 14.78 13.27 4.95
C ALA A 542 14.37 13.16 6.43
N VAL A 543 13.08 13.39 6.73
CA VAL A 543 12.55 13.23 8.09
C VAL A 543 12.61 11.76 8.53
N ALA A 544 12.28 10.81 7.66
CA ALA A 544 12.35 9.38 7.97
C ALA A 544 13.80 8.90 8.21
N GLU A 545 14.77 9.35 7.40
CA GLU A 545 16.20 9.07 7.60
C GLU A 545 16.67 9.62 8.96
N ARG A 546 16.25 10.85 9.31
CA ARG A 546 16.54 11.44 10.63
C ARG A 546 15.93 10.61 11.77
N CYS A 547 14.66 10.22 11.67
CA CYS A 547 14.02 9.38 12.69
C CYS A 547 14.79 8.06 12.88
N CYS A 548 15.17 7.39 11.80
CA CYS A 548 15.94 6.14 11.86
C CYS A 548 17.32 6.33 12.48
N ALA A 549 18.02 7.42 12.15
CA ALA A 549 19.31 7.77 12.75
C ALA A 549 19.20 7.99 14.26
N LEU A 550 18.14 8.66 14.72
CA LEU A 550 17.88 8.88 16.15
C LEU A 550 17.50 7.59 16.87
N ILE A 551 16.65 6.74 16.26
CA ILE A 551 16.31 5.41 16.79
C ILE A 551 17.55 4.56 17.00
N ALA A 552 18.47 4.55 16.04
CA ALA A 552 19.72 3.83 16.12
C ALA A 552 20.65 4.42 17.18
N LYS A 553 20.81 5.75 17.20
CA LYS A 553 21.63 6.46 18.20
C LYS A 553 21.19 6.17 19.62
N ASP A 554 19.88 6.22 19.89
CA ASP A 554 19.30 5.97 21.22
C ASP A 554 19.58 4.54 21.73
N ARG A 555 19.92 3.60 20.83
CA ARG A 555 20.19 2.19 21.14
C ARG A 555 21.65 1.79 20.94
N GLY A 556 22.53 2.73 20.59
CA GLY A 556 23.91 2.43 20.25
C GLY A 556 24.06 1.54 19.00
N TRP A 557 23.06 1.53 18.12
CA TRP A 557 23.15 0.78 16.86
C TRP A 557 23.92 1.58 15.82
N THR A 558 24.73 0.87 15.04
CA THR A 558 25.45 1.44 13.90
C THR A 558 24.73 1.03 12.61
N ILE A 559 24.23 1.99 11.85
CA ILE A 559 23.67 1.74 10.53
C ILE A 559 24.82 1.75 9.52
N ASN A 560 25.06 0.63 8.84
CA ASN A 560 25.99 0.60 7.73
C ASN A 560 25.35 1.25 6.49
N TYR A 561 25.92 2.34 5.97
CA TYR A 561 25.43 3.04 4.79
C TYR A 561 26.16 2.67 3.48
N ASP A 562 27.10 1.73 3.52
CA ASP A 562 27.93 1.36 2.38
C ASP A 562 27.10 0.83 1.19
N LEU A 563 27.55 1.19 0.00
CA LEU A 563 27.01 0.79 -1.31
C LEU A 563 28.16 0.36 -2.23
N PRO A 564 27.93 -0.58 -3.17
CA PRO A 564 26.66 -1.26 -3.44
C PRO A 564 26.31 -2.32 -2.39
N SER A 565 25.01 -2.61 -2.22
CA SER A 565 24.51 -3.65 -1.30
C SER A 565 24.01 -4.90 -1.98
N ALA A 566 24.34 -5.09 -3.26
CA ALA A 566 23.89 -6.22 -4.06
C ALA A 566 24.54 -7.53 -3.60
N PRO A 567 23.78 -8.52 -3.09
CA PRO A 567 24.32 -9.85 -2.84
C PRO A 567 24.62 -10.57 -4.17
N PRO A 568 25.51 -11.58 -4.18
CA PRO A 568 25.70 -12.44 -5.34
C PRO A 568 24.35 -13.02 -5.78
N ARG A 569 24.04 -12.96 -7.09
CA ARG A 569 22.81 -13.55 -7.63
C ARG A 569 22.84 -15.06 -7.39
N THR A 570 22.13 -15.53 -6.37
CA THR A 570 21.80 -16.95 -6.25
C THR A 570 20.62 -17.22 -7.18
N PRO A 571 20.69 -18.22 -8.08
CA PRO A 571 19.53 -18.63 -8.85
C PRO A 571 18.41 -19.03 -7.89
N THR A 572 17.35 -18.23 -7.80
CA THR A 572 16.12 -18.68 -7.14
C THR A 572 15.48 -19.74 -8.02
N ALA A 573 15.16 -20.90 -7.43
CA ALA A 573 14.39 -21.92 -8.11
C ALA A 573 13.10 -21.30 -8.67
N PRO A 574 12.64 -21.74 -9.86
CA PRO A 574 11.37 -21.27 -10.39
C PRO A 574 10.26 -21.58 -9.39
N VAL A 575 9.42 -20.58 -9.11
CA VAL A 575 8.28 -20.74 -8.22
C VAL A 575 7.28 -21.66 -8.90
N LYS A 576 6.89 -22.74 -8.20
CA LYS A 576 5.98 -23.75 -8.74
C LYS A 576 4.52 -23.29 -8.62
N VAL A 577 3.66 -23.86 -9.46
CA VAL A 577 2.21 -23.65 -9.37
C VAL A 577 1.73 -24.29 -8.08
N GLY A 578 1.10 -23.50 -7.23
CA GLY A 578 0.56 -23.95 -5.95
C GLY A 578 -0.95 -23.78 -5.88
N ILE A 579 -1.54 -24.20 -4.76
CA ILE A 579 -2.97 -24.06 -4.49
C ILE A 579 -3.20 -23.63 -3.04
N GLN A 580 -4.20 -22.79 -2.82
CA GLN A 580 -4.63 -22.39 -1.50
C GLN A 580 -6.16 -22.43 -1.40
N PHE A 581 -6.65 -22.63 -0.17
CA PHE A 581 -8.06 -22.48 0.17
C PHE A 581 -8.20 -22.12 1.65
N THR A 582 -9.33 -21.50 2.01
CA THR A 582 -9.66 -21.17 3.39
C THR A 582 -10.89 -21.94 3.85
N GLU A 583 -10.80 -22.51 5.05
CA GLU A 583 -11.89 -23.23 5.68
C GLU A 583 -12.19 -22.70 7.09
N THR A 584 -13.40 -22.99 7.57
CA THR A 584 -13.85 -22.71 8.94
C THR A 584 -14.53 -23.95 9.50
N MET A 585 -14.12 -24.37 10.69
CA MET A 585 -14.76 -25.47 11.43
C MET A 585 -15.18 -25.01 12.82
N ARG A 586 -16.30 -25.54 13.30
CA ARG A 586 -16.95 -25.12 14.56
C ARG A 586 -17.36 -26.34 15.37
N GLY A 587 -17.24 -26.28 16.69
CA GLY A 587 -17.65 -27.36 17.56
C GLY A 587 -17.45 -27.04 19.03
N TYR A 588 -17.21 -28.09 19.82
CA TYR A 588 -17.07 -27.98 21.27
C TYR A 588 -15.83 -28.71 21.77
N PHE A 589 -15.24 -28.15 22.82
CA PHE A 589 -13.98 -28.56 23.41
C PHE A 589 -14.11 -28.64 24.93
N SER A 590 -13.49 -29.64 25.58
CA SER A 590 -13.48 -29.78 27.03
C SER A 590 -12.06 -29.80 27.57
N THR A 591 -11.80 -28.96 28.58
CA THR A 591 -10.57 -29.01 29.40
C THR A 591 -10.65 -30.04 30.53
N GLN A 592 -11.84 -30.61 30.78
CA GLN A 592 -12.09 -31.56 31.87
C GLN A 592 -11.96 -33.02 31.41
N VAL A 593 -12.43 -33.32 30.19
CA VAL A 593 -12.37 -34.66 29.61
C VAL A 593 -11.25 -34.70 28.57
N LYS A 594 -10.22 -35.50 28.84
CA LYS A 594 -8.96 -35.54 28.07
C LYS A 594 -8.64 -36.90 27.48
N ASP A 595 -9.41 -37.92 27.82
CA ASP A 595 -9.20 -39.30 27.40
C ASP A 595 -9.98 -39.65 26.12
N ASP A 596 -11.23 -39.18 26.00
CA ASP A 596 -12.14 -39.54 24.89
C ASP A 596 -12.76 -38.33 24.17
N TYR A 597 -12.75 -38.33 22.83
CA TYR A 597 -13.22 -37.20 22.02
C TYR A 597 -14.73 -36.98 22.11
N GLN A 598 -15.53 -38.05 22.10
CA GLN A 598 -17.00 -37.94 22.09
C GLN A 598 -17.51 -37.44 23.43
N ARG A 599 -17.00 -37.98 24.54
CA ARG A 599 -17.30 -37.47 25.90
C ARG A 599 -16.81 -36.02 26.06
N ALA A 600 -15.64 -35.68 25.54
CA ALA A 600 -15.15 -34.30 25.56
C ALA A 600 -16.06 -33.34 24.77
N PHE A 601 -16.55 -33.74 23.61
CA PHE A 601 -17.51 -32.97 22.83
C PHE A 601 -18.84 -32.75 23.58
N GLN A 602 -19.41 -33.80 24.18
CA GLN A 602 -20.66 -33.69 24.96
C GLN A 602 -20.47 -32.81 26.20
N GLN A 603 -19.35 -32.96 26.91
CA GLN A 603 -19.04 -32.15 28.08
C GLN A 603 -18.81 -30.69 27.68
N GLY A 604 -18.02 -30.42 26.63
CA GLY A 604 -17.82 -29.06 26.11
C GLY A 604 -19.13 -28.39 25.68
N LYS A 605 -20.08 -29.15 25.12
CA LYS A 605 -21.42 -28.65 24.80
C LYS A 605 -22.23 -28.31 26.04
N LYS A 606 -22.18 -29.16 27.07
CA LYS A 606 -22.82 -28.91 28.37
C LYS A 606 -22.26 -27.67 29.06
N ASP A 607 -20.96 -27.50 29.00
CA ASP A 607 -20.22 -26.38 29.61
C ASP A 607 -20.27 -25.10 28.78
N LYS A 608 -20.89 -25.13 27.58
CA LYS A 608 -20.90 -24.02 26.61
C LYS A 608 -19.48 -23.53 26.31
N SER A 609 -18.59 -24.47 26.03
CA SER A 609 -17.19 -24.25 25.67
C SER A 609 -16.99 -24.45 24.15
N PRO A 610 -17.32 -23.43 23.33
CA PRO A 610 -17.16 -23.53 21.88
C PRO A 610 -15.70 -23.47 21.49
N LEU A 611 -15.38 -24.12 20.38
CA LEU A 611 -14.12 -23.92 19.67
C LEU A 611 -14.40 -23.74 18.19
N GLN A 612 -13.70 -22.78 17.57
CA GLN A 612 -13.77 -22.52 16.14
C GLN A 612 -12.38 -22.18 15.62
N PHE A 613 -12.08 -22.53 14.38
CA PHE A 613 -10.97 -21.92 13.65
C PHE A 613 -11.43 -21.36 12.30
N THR A 614 -10.62 -20.46 11.76
CA THR A 614 -10.62 -20.11 10.35
C THR A 614 -9.17 -20.15 9.86
N LEU A 615 -8.88 -21.06 8.94
CA LEU A 615 -7.52 -21.41 8.51
C LEU A 615 -7.41 -21.32 6.99
N THR A 616 -6.31 -20.74 6.52
CA THR A 616 -5.91 -20.76 5.11
C THR A 616 -4.80 -21.80 4.96
N ILE A 617 -5.05 -22.81 4.15
CA ILE A 617 -4.10 -23.86 3.77
C ILE A 617 -3.45 -23.47 2.46
N ILE A 618 -2.12 -23.60 2.38
CA ILE A 618 -1.30 -23.17 1.25
C ILE A 618 -0.34 -24.31 0.90
N ALA A 619 -0.46 -24.85 -0.30
CA ALA A 619 0.51 -25.76 -0.89
C ALA A 619 1.28 -25.01 -1.99
N ASP A 620 2.59 -24.85 -1.80
CA ASP A 620 3.45 -24.12 -2.74
C ASP A 620 3.71 -24.89 -4.04
N ASP A 621 3.56 -26.22 -3.99
CA ASP A 621 3.74 -27.13 -5.11
C ASP A 621 2.53 -28.07 -5.23
N LEU A 622 1.73 -27.85 -6.26
CA LEU A 622 0.59 -28.70 -6.56
C LEU A 622 1.04 -30.12 -6.95
N GLU A 623 2.17 -30.30 -7.61
CA GLU A 623 2.62 -31.66 -7.96
C GLU A 623 3.02 -32.47 -6.73
N GLU A 624 3.71 -31.82 -5.79
CA GLU A 624 4.07 -32.46 -4.52
C GLU A 624 2.81 -32.83 -3.73
N LEU A 625 1.84 -31.92 -3.63
CA LEU A 625 0.54 -32.17 -2.98
C LEU A 625 -0.20 -33.38 -3.54
N LEU A 626 -0.17 -33.58 -4.86
CA LEU A 626 -0.93 -34.64 -5.53
C LEU A 626 -0.21 -35.99 -5.56
N ASN A 627 1.13 -36.00 -5.53
CA ASN A 627 1.91 -37.20 -5.78
C ASN A 627 2.67 -37.73 -4.56
N ASP A 628 2.95 -36.88 -3.57
CA ASP A 628 3.63 -37.27 -2.33
C ASP A 628 2.60 -37.43 -1.20
N ILE A 629 2.58 -38.59 -0.55
CA ILE A 629 1.66 -38.84 0.57
C ILE A 629 2.12 -38.18 1.88
N ASP A 630 3.41 -37.85 1.97
CA ASP A 630 4.02 -37.15 3.10
C ASP A 630 4.14 -35.63 2.81
N HIS A 631 3.53 -35.14 1.72
CA HIS A 631 3.51 -33.71 1.39
C HIS A 631 3.06 -32.90 2.60
N THR A 632 3.63 -31.72 2.77
CA THR A 632 3.23 -30.81 3.83
C THR A 632 2.80 -29.47 3.24
N ALA A 633 1.49 -29.22 3.26
CA ALA A 633 0.97 -27.87 3.05
C ALA A 633 1.08 -27.08 4.35
N LYS A 634 1.13 -25.76 4.23
CA LYS A 634 1.33 -24.84 5.35
C LYS A 634 0.01 -24.16 5.73
N ILE A 635 -0.13 -23.76 6.99
CA ILE A 635 -1.36 -23.17 7.51
C ILE A 635 -1.08 -21.84 8.21
N VAL A 636 -1.96 -20.86 7.95
CA VAL A 636 -2.09 -19.62 8.74
C VAL A 636 -3.55 -19.33 9.06
N GLY A 637 -3.82 -18.63 10.17
CA GLY A 637 -5.17 -18.20 10.49
C GLY A 637 -5.38 -17.96 11.98
N THR A 638 -6.61 -18.21 12.44
CA THR A 638 -7.01 -17.92 13.81
C THR A 638 -7.79 -19.06 14.43
N VAL A 639 -7.64 -19.24 15.74
CA VAL A 639 -8.44 -20.17 16.54
C VAL A 639 -9.10 -19.40 17.68
N THR A 640 -10.42 -19.54 17.83
CA THR A 640 -11.20 -18.97 18.93
C THR A 640 -11.60 -20.09 19.88
N ALA A 641 -11.07 -20.05 21.10
CA ALA A 641 -11.31 -21.06 22.13
C ALA A 641 -11.38 -20.41 23.53
N PRO A 642 -12.53 -19.84 23.93
CA PRO A 642 -12.69 -19.09 25.18
C PRO A 642 -12.30 -19.86 26.45
N ALA A 643 -12.36 -21.19 26.40
CA ALA A 643 -11.96 -22.05 27.52
C ALA A 643 -10.44 -22.09 27.79
N ILE A 644 -9.61 -21.64 26.84
CA ILE A 644 -8.14 -21.59 26.99
C ILE A 644 -7.56 -20.19 26.81
N ALA A 645 -8.23 -19.31 26.05
CA ALA A 645 -7.83 -17.92 25.84
C ALA A 645 -9.05 -17.03 25.61
N ALA A 646 -9.12 -15.88 26.30
CA ALA A 646 -10.24 -14.95 26.20
C ALA A 646 -10.38 -14.30 24.81
N GLU A 647 -9.26 -14.11 24.11
CA GLU A 647 -9.21 -13.56 22.74
C GLU A 647 -8.73 -14.63 21.75
N PRO A 648 -9.04 -14.48 20.44
CA PRO A 648 -8.57 -15.39 19.40
C PRO A 648 -7.04 -15.55 19.39
N LEU A 649 -6.59 -16.79 19.23
CA LEU A 649 -5.19 -17.16 19.05
C LEU A 649 -4.80 -17.02 17.58
N THR A 650 -3.55 -16.63 17.34
CA THR A 650 -2.98 -16.56 15.97
C THR A 650 -2.20 -17.83 15.66
N VAL A 651 -2.43 -18.39 14.47
CA VAL A 651 -1.63 -19.47 13.88
C VAL A 651 -0.65 -18.87 12.89
N THR A 652 0.63 -18.87 13.24
CA THR A 652 1.72 -18.39 12.37
C THR A 652 2.54 -19.53 11.76
N TYR A 653 2.44 -20.74 12.32
CA TYR A 653 3.13 -21.92 11.82
C TYR A 653 2.19 -23.12 11.95
N GLY A 654 1.75 -23.67 10.82
CA GLY A 654 0.95 -24.89 10.84
C GLY A 654 1.20 -25.75 9.62
N ARG A 655 0.86 -27.03 9.76
CA ARG A 655 1.06 -28.07 8.75
C ARG A 655 -0.25 -28.78 8.49
N PHE A 656 -0.48 -29.06 7.21
CA PHE A 656 -1.60 -29.82 6.70
C PHE A 656 -1.09 -30.96 5.84
N ASN A 657 -1.58 -32.17 6.08
CA ASN A 657 -1.34 -33.33 5.22
C ASN A 657 -2.68 -33.90 4.76
N LEU A 658 -2.82 -34.11 3.46
CA LEU A 658 -4.04 -34.59 2.82
C LEU A 658 -3.95 -36.10 2.53
N PHE A 659 -4.93 -36.88 2.99
CA PHE A 659 -5.06 -38.32 2.74
C PHE A 659 -3.82 -39.18 3.12
N VAL A 660 -3.21 -38.91 4.28
CA VAL A 660 -2.13 -39.73 4.84
C VAL A 660 -2.63 -41.16 5.11
N LYS A 661 -1.84 -42.17 4.72
CA LYS A 661 -2.14 -43.59 5.04
C LYS A 661 -1.84 -43.89 6.50
N GLU A 662 -2.77 -44.50 7.20
CA GLU A 662 -2.52 -45.01 8.54
C GLU A 662 -1.82 -46.37 8.48
N GLN A 663 -0.67 -46.50 9.14
CA GLN A 663 0.07 -47.76 9.20
C GLN A 663 -0.77 -48.84 9.91
N GLY A 664 -1.07 -49.94 9.20
CA GLY A 664 -1.87 -51.04 9.73
C GLY A 664 -3.37 -50.99 9.44
N LYS A 665 -3.91 -49.90 8.87
CA LYS A 665 -5.31 -49.81 8.40
C LYS A 665 -5.40 -49.50 6.90
N ALA A 666 -5.45 -50.53 6.06
CA ALA A 666 -5.34 -50.38 4.60
C ALA A 666 -6.43 -49.47 3.96
N LYS A 667 -7.64 -49.44 4.54
CA LYS A 667 -8.80 -48.67 4.05
C LYS A 667 -9.05 -47.34 4.77
N THR A 668 -8.16 -46.92 5.66
CA THR A 668 -8.32 -45.66 6.38
C THR A 668 -7.34 -44.62 5.83
N ARG A 669 -7.82 -43.40 5.64
CA ARG A 669 -7.02 -42.23 5.30
C ARG A 669 -7.24 -41.15 6.35
N GLN A 670 -6.23 -40.32 6.59
CA GLN A 670 -6.35 -39.19 7.50
C GLN A 670 -6.03 -37.87 6.80
N MET A 671 -6.78 -36.82 7.13
CA MET A 671 -6.32 -35.45 6.91
C MET A 671 -5.80 -34.91 8.24
N ARG A 672 -4.51 -34.53 8.31
CA ARG A 672 -3.85 -34.14 9.58
C ARG A 672 -3.60 -32.64 9.64
N TYR A 673 -3.74 -32.11 10.85
CA TYR A 673 -3.61 -30.69 11.17
C TYR A 673 -2.68 -30.55 12.37
N ASP A 674 -1.62 -29.78 12.21
CA ASP A 674 -0.70 -29.42 13.28
C ASP A 674 -0.58 -27.90 13.31
N LEU A 675 -0.98 -27.24 14.40
CA LEU A 675 -0.97 -25.78 14.51
C LEU A 675 -0.18 -25.32 15.73
N HIS A 676 0.71 -24.35 15.52
CA HIS A 676 1.32 -23.57 16.58
C HIS A 676 0.48 -22.32 16.80
N MET A 677 -0.17 -22.25 17.96
CA MET A 677 -1.10 -21.17 18.31
C MET A 677 -0.48 -20.28 19.38
N THR A 678 -0.38 -18.98 19.08
CA THR A 678 0.05 -17.98 20.07
C THR A 678 -1.17 -17.21 20.59
N ALA A 679 -1.37 -17.25 21.89
CA ALA A 679 -2.31 -16.37 22.58
C ALA A 679 -1.71 -14.98 22.74
N LYS A 680 -2.58 -13.97 22.86
CA LYS A 680 -2.22 -12.57 23.06
C LYS A 680 -1.28 -12.33 24.26
N THR A 681 -1.43 -13.14 25.30
CA THR A 681 -0.55 -13.13 26.49
C THR A 681 0.87 -13.62 26.22
N GLY A 682 1.14 -14.19 25.04
CA GLY A 682 2.38 -14.86 24.68
C GLY A 682 2.38 -16.36 24.96
N GLN A 683 1.36 -16.88 25.67
CA GLN A 683 1.20 -18.31 25.93
C GLN A 683 1.08 -19.07 24.60
N GLN A 684 1.81 -20.18 24.49
CA GLN A 684 1.81 -21.05 23.32
C GLN A 684 0.95 -22.29 23.58
N TYR A 685 0.28 -22.74 22.53
CA TYR A 685 -0.47 -23.99 22.51
C TYR A 685 -0.21 -24.73 21.20
N TYR A 686 -0.12 -26.06 21.28
CA TYR A 686 -0.02 -26.93 20.12
C TYR A 686 -1.38 -27.58 19.87
N PHE A 687 -1.89 -27.46 18.65
CA PHE A 687 -3.12 -28.10 18.21
C PHE A 687 -2.77 -29.27 17.31
N GLU A 688 -3.26 -30.45 17.65
CA GLU A 688 -3.19 -31.65 16.82
C GLU A 688 -4.61 -32.06 16.45
N GLY A 689 -4.88 -32.25 15.16
CA GLY A 689 -6.18 -32.66 14.68
C GLY A 689 -6.11 -33.63 13.53
N PHE A 690 -7.11 -34.51 13.44
CA PHE A 690 -7.25 -35.41 12.30
C PHE A 690 -8.70 -35.61 11.91
N LYS A 691 -8.95 -35.72 10.60
CA LYS A 691 -10.18 -36.25 10.03
C LYS A 691 -9.91 -37.70 9.65
N GLU A 692 -10.74 -38.64 10.11
CA GLU A 692 -10.64 -40.05 9.73
C GLU A 692 -11.61 -40.31 8.59
N ILE A 693 -11.11 -40.91 7.51
CA ILE A 693 -11.86 -41.21 6.29
C ILE A 693 -11.76 -42.71 6.08
N HIS A 694 -12.88 -43.39 6.24
CA HIS A 694 -13.02 -44.84 6.15
C HIS A 694 -14.43 -45.20 5.68
N ASP A 695 -14.58 -46.41 5.14
CA ASP A 695 -15.87 -46.91 4.65
C ASP A 695 -16.61 -47.68 5.76
N ASP A 696 -17.57 -47.01 6.39
CA ASP A 696 -18.52 -47.62 7.32
C ASP A 696 -19.86 -47.94 6.62
N ALA A 697 -20.66 -48.85 7.18
CA ALA A 697 -21.97 -49.18 6.61
C ALA A 697 -22.95 -47.98 6.65
N GLY A 698 -23.07 -47.21 5.56
CA GLY A 698 -24.00 -46.08 5.40
C GLY A 698 -23.57 -45.05 4.33
N PHE A 699 -24.27 -43.91 4.24
CA PHE A 699 -23.79 -42.73 3.48
C PHE A 699 -22.92 -41.86 4.41
N ASP A 700 -21.69 -42.28 4.74
CA ASP A 700 -20.83 -41.58 5.73
C ASP A 700 -19.91 -40.49 5.14
N VAL A 701 -19.70 -40.46 3.81
CA VAL A 701 -18.67 -39.61 3.17
C VAL A 701 -18.70 -38.15 3.65
N TRP A 702 -19.91 -37.62 3.89
CA TRP A 702 -20.08 -36.28 4.44
C TRP A 702 -19.60 -36.19 5.89
N SER A 703 -19.97 -37.10 6.80
CA SER A 703 -19.49 -37.03 8.19
C SER A 703 -17.97 -37.16 8.30
N ASP A 704 -17.36 -38.01 7.50
CA ASP A 704 -15.92 -38.32 7.56
C ASP A 704 -15.07 -37.17 7.01
N THR A 705 -15.50 -36.56 5.90
CA THR A 705 -14.82 -35.39 5.34
C THR A 705 -15.07 -34.09 6.14
N THR A 706 -16.05 -34.10 7.04
CA THR A 706 -16.48 -32.89 7.77
C THR A 706 -16.23 -32.93 9.27
N THR A 707 -15.84 -34.05 9.86
CA THR A 707 -15.60 -34.18 11.31
C THR A 707 -14.11 -34.17 11.61
N LEU A 708 -13.67 -33.26 12.48
CA LEU A 708 -12.29 -33.14 12.94
C LEU A 708 -12.20 -33.43 14.43
N TYR A 709 -11.40 -34.43 14.79
CA TYR A 709 -11.03 -34.73 16.18
C TYR A 709 -9.82 -33.91 16.55
N ILE A 710 -9.85 -33.27 17.73
CA ILE A 710 -8.81 -32.32 18.13
C ILE A 710 -8.29 -32.60 19.54
N THR A 711 -6.98 -32.46 19.71
CA THR A 711 -6.28 -32.42 21.01
C THR A 711 -5.45 -31.13 21.07
N ILE A 712 -5.55 -30.41 22.18
CA ILE A 712 -4.72 -29.22 22.43
C ILE A 712 -3.76 -29.51 23.56
N TYR A 713 -2.50 -29.17 23.35
CA TYR A 713 -1.40 -29.31 24.30
C TYR A 713 -0.87 -27.93 24.70
N GLU A 714 -0.31 -27.84 25.89
CA GLU A 714 0.41 -26.66 26.36
C GLU A 714 1.81 -26.61 25.73
N GLY A 715 2.26 -25.45 25.28
CA GLY A 715 3.57 -25.27 24.65
C GLY A 715 3.51 -25.33 23.12
N ASP A 716 4.62 -25.69 22.49
CA ASP A 716 4.83 -25.62 21.04
C ASP A 716 4.87 -26.99 20.35
N SER A 717 4.61 -28.07 21.08
CA SER A 717 4.61 -29.44 20.57
C SER A 717 3.63 -30.34 21.32
N ASN A 718 3.35 -31.52 20.78
CA ASN A 718 2.54 -32.55 21.42
C ASN A 718 3.23 -33.28 22.60
N ASN A 719 4.46 -32.88 22.96
CA ASN A 719 5.14 -33.35 24.17
C ASN A 719 4.62 -32.65 25.45
N GLY A 720 3.85 -31.58 25.29
CA GLY A 720 3.27 -30.80 26.38
C GLY A 720 2.12 -31.51 27.11
N SER A 721 1.64 -30.87 28.18
CA SER A 721 0.48 -31.37 28.91
C SER A 721 -0.80 -31.24 28.06
N VAL A 722 -1.64 -32.27 28.03
CA VAL A 722 -2.93 -32.19 27.31
C VAL A 722 -3.83 -31.18 28.03
N VAL A 723 -4.19 -30.10 27.35
CA VAL A 723 -5.12 -29.09 27.82
C VAL A 723 -6.55 -29.59 27.71
N GLY A 724 -6.89 -30.26 26.60
CA GLY A 724 -8.23 -30.80 26.39
C GLY A 724 -8.41 -31.47 25.03
N LYS A 725 -9.61 -32.04 24.83
CA LYS A 725 -10.03 -32.68 23.57
C LYS A 725 -11.37 -32.11 23.09
N GLY A 726 -11.66 -32.28 21.80
CA GLY A 726 -12.92 -31.83 21.22
C GLY A 726 -13.20 -32.42 19.85
N ILE A 727 -14.35 -32.02 19.30
CA ILE A 727 -14.76 -32.35 17.94
C ILE A 727 -15.27 -31.07 17.26
N LEU A 728 -14.76 -30.79 16.07
CA LEU A 728 -15.23 -29.71 15.19
C LEU A 728 -15.90 -30.30 13.95
N LYS A 729 -16.86 -29.55 13.40
CA LYS A 729 -17.53 -29.87 12.14
C LYS A 729 -17.51 -28.70 11.19
N ILE A 730 -17.39 -28.96 9.88
CA ILE A 730 -17.71 -27.94 8.88
C ILE A 730 -19.22 -27.86 8.70
N GLN A 731 -19.76 -26.66 8.65
CA GLN A 731 -21.17 -26.45 8.38
C GLN A 731 -21.40 -26.44 6.86
N PRO A 732 -22.54 -26.94 6.33
CA PRO A 732 -22.79 -26.93 4.89
C PRO A 732 -22.64 -25.55 4.22
N ALA A 733 -23.09 -24.49 4.91
CA ALA A 733 -22.92 -23.11 4.43
C ALA A 733 -21.45 -22.66 4.40
N ASP A 734 -20.65 -23.07 5.39
CA ASP A 734 -19.22 -22.77 5.44
C ASP A 734 -18.44 -23.55 4.35
N PHE A 735 -18.87 -24.77 4.02
CA PHE A 735 -18.29 -25.55 2.93
C PHE A 735 -18.55 -24.89 1.55
N ILE A 736 -19.78 -24.41 1.31
CA ILE A 736 -20.10 -23.67 0.07
C ILE A 736 -19.21 -22.42 -0.04
N LYS A 737 -19.03 -21.68 1.07
CA LYS A 737 -18.11 -20.54 1.12
C LYS A 737 -16.66 -20.96 0.82
N GLN A 738 -16.18 -22.06 1.41
CA GLN A 738 -14.81 -22.56 1.21
C GLN A 738 -14.51 -22.81 -0.27
N MET A 739 -15.44 -23.39 -1.01
CA MET A 739 -15.26 -23.62 -2.45
C MET A 739 -15.02 -22.32 -3.25
N THR A 740 -15.53 -21.19 -2.78
CA THR A 740 -15.28 -19.86 -3.40
C THR A 740 -13.90 -19.28 -3.07
N THR A 741 -13.18 -19.87 -2.12
CA THR A 741 -11.85 -19.42 -1.68
C THR A 741 -10.70 -20.15 -2.36
N LEU A 742 -10.99 -21.22 -3.12
CA LEU A 742 -9.99 -22.00 -3.83
C LEU A 742 -9.27 -21.11 -4.86
N LYS A 743 -7.96 -21.01 -4.73
CA LYS A 743 -7.13 -20.14 -5.55
C LYS A 743 -5.82 -20.82 -5.91
N VAL A 744 -5.41 -20.67 -7.16
CA VAL A 744 -4.11 -21.13 -7.65
C VAL A 744 -3.09 -20.02 -7.47
N THR A 745 -1.94 -20.36 -6.92
CA THR A 745 -0.80 -19.46 -6.76
C THR A 745 0.22 -19.70 -7.87
N ASN A 746 0.92 -18.63 -8.28
CA ASN A 746 1.99 -18.66 -9.27
C ASN A 746 1.62 -19.14 -10.68
N ALA A 747 0.33 -19.25 -11.01
CA ALA A 747 -0.10 -19.51 -12.38
C ALA A 747 0.20 -18.31 -13.30
N LEU A 748 0.78 -18.60 -14.46
CA LEU A 748 1.12 -17.67 -15.53
C LEU A 748 -0.11 -17.27 -16.37
N SER A 749 -1.19 -18.05 -16.31
CA SER A 749 -2.42 -17.77 -17.05
C SER A 749 -3.70 -18.27 -16.35
N ARG A 750 -4.85 -17.71 -16.76
CA ARG A 750 -6.16 -18.22 -16.33
C ARG A 750 -6.40 -19.68 -16.75
N ALA A 751 -5.88 -20.08 -17.91
CA ALA A 751 -6.02 -21.45 -18.40
C ALA A 751 -5.26 -22.43 -17.49
N GLU A 752 -4.02 -22.10 -17.12
CA GLU A 752 -3.21 -22.89 -16.18
C GLU A 752 -3.86 -22.94 -14.79
N SER A 753 -4.42 -21.83 -14.32
CA SER A 753 -5.19 -21.80 -13.07
C SER A 753 -6.40 -22.73 -13.10
N LEU A 754 -7.17 -22.76 -14.20
CA LEU A 754 -8.34 -23.65 -14.30
C LEU A 754 -7.92 -25.12 -14.38
N GLN A 755 -6.84 -25.43 -15.10
CA GLN A 755 -6.28 -26.78 -15.17
C GLN A 755 -5.80 -27.26 -13.80
N ALA A 756 -5.11 -26.42 -13.03
CA ALA A 756 -4.66 -26.73 -11.68
C ALA A 756 -5.83 -27.03 -10.73
N ILE A 757 -6.91 -26.23 -10.77
CA ILE A 757 -8.15 -26.47 -10.00
C ILE A 757 -8.78 -27.81 -10.36
N ASP A 758 -8.92 -28.09 -11.65
CA ASP A 758 -9.54 -29.32 -12.14
C ASP A 758 -8.71 -30.56 -11.74
N ARG A 759 -7.37 -30.49 -11.85
CA ARG A 759 -6.48 -31.56 -11.40
C ARG A 759 -6.59 -31.84 -9.90
N PHE A 760 -6.58 -30.80 -9.08
CA PHE A 760 -6.79 -30.93 -7.64
C PHE A 760 -8.16 -31.53 -7.31
N SER A 761 -9.22 -31.07 -8.00
CA SER A 761 -10.58 -31.57 -7.81
C SER A 761 -10.71 -33.05 -8.17
N ARG A 762 -10.11 -33.47 -9.30
CA ARG A 762 -10.10 -34.87 -9.74
C ARG A 762 -9.35 -35.77 -8.78
N PHE A 763 -8.20 -35.33 -8.27
CA PHE A 763 -7.46 -36.05 -7.24
C PHE A 763 -8.30 -36.23 -5.96
N PHE A 764 -8.87 -35.13 -5.44
CA PHE A 764 -9.66 -35.16 -4.22
C PHE A 764 -10.85 -36.13 -4.32
N VAL A 765 -11.62 -36.03 -5.41
CA VAL A 765 -12.77 -36.91 -5.66
C VAL A 765 -12.33 -38.35 -5.91
N GLY A 766 -11.24 -38.55 -6.66
CA GLY A 766 -10.69 -39.87 -6.96
C GLY A 766 -10.24 -40.62 -5.70
N THR A 767 -9.51 -39.94 -4.81
CA THR A 767 -9.06 -40.55 -3.54
C THR A 767 -10.22 -40.87 -2.60
N LEU A 768 -11.28 -40.06 -2.58
CA LEU A 768 -12.50 -40.43 -1.85
C LEU A 768 -13.16 -41.67 -2.46
N ALA A 769 -13.28 -41.73 -3.79
CA ALA A 769 -13.82 -42.92 -4.45
C ALA A 769 -13.04 -44.19 -4.11
N GLU A 770 -11.70 -44.15 -4.04
CA GLU A 770 -10.88 -45.31 -3.63
C GLU A 770 -11.13 -45.81 -2.20
N VAL A 771 -11.65 -44.96 -1.30
CA VAL A 771 -11.99 -45.37 0.07
C VAL A 771 -13.38 -46.02 0.11
N TYR A 772 -14.35 -45.44 -0.61
CA TYR A 772 -15.78 -45.77 -0.52
C TYR A 772 -16.34 -46.68 -1.64
N VAL A 773 -15.54 -46.97 -2.68
CA VAL A 773 -15.91 -47.79 -3.86
C VAL A 773 -14.87 -48.87 -4.05
#